data_AF-A0A973UWT7-F1
#
_entry.id   AF-A0A973UWT7-F1
#
_cell.length_a   1.000
_cell.length_b   1.000
_cell.length_c   1.000
_cell.angle_alpha   90.00
_cell.angle_beta   90.00
_cell.angle_gamma   90.00
#
_symmetry.space_group_name_H-M   'P 1'
#
loop_
_entity.id
_entity.type
_entity.pdbx_description
1 polymer ?
#
loop_
_entity_poly.entity_id
_entity_poly.type
_entity_poly.pdbx_seq_one_letter_code
_entity_poly.pdbx_strand_id
1 'polypeptide(L)'
;MGNAPITRRTILATSAAAGVAAATGGALLGSLTAAGTAYAAERSREAPGVQSARADVGVSAYPFPLSAVTLLPGPFASNMGRTSAYLKFVDADRLLHTFRLNVGLPSSATPCGGWESPTTELRGHSTGHLLTGLALAYANTGDTAFKAKGDYIVSVLAQCQARASTAGFNTGYLSAFPESFIDRVEARQSVWAPYYTLHKIMAGLLDMHQLAGNAQALTVLTAMAAWSKLRNDRLTLTQRQNMLDTEFGGMNEVLANLYQLTGDPNHLAAAQHFDHAEIFDPLAANQDRLAGYHANTQIPKALGAIREYHATGTTRYRDIAVNFWDIVVGHHTYVIGGNSNGEYFQTPDRIASELSDSTCEVCNTYNMLKLTRQLFFTNPARLDYLEYHENALWNQMLGEQDPTSAHGFVTYYTPLRAGGIKTYSNDYNNFTCDHGTGMETHVKFADSIYYHDDASTLYVTQFIASTLTWAARGVTIRQDTTFPETNTTRLTVTGNAAFTLKLRVPAWATGATVTLNGTAVTASPGSFVTIARTWTTGDAVVLTMPMAVTRAATPDSATTQAVKVGPIVLAGAYGTSNLSSLPTLNPATLAATATPLQYTATASTGQVTLLPFYKMHQQRYTVYWNVTTTTPLPEFVAYYKFDETGGTSAADATGNGKTAALSGGATWTAGRTGNAVNLDGSSGHVVLPSGILAGADACTVAAWVRIDTLATWSRIFDFGTGTGVNMFLTPRSSGGTARFAITTSGAGAEQRINAPAALPTGAWTHVAVTLSGSVGVLYVNGAEVARNAALTLTPAALGSTTQNRIGRSQYADPYLDGAVDGLRLYSRALSAAEISALATAAA
;
A
#
# COMPACT_ATOMS: atom_id res chain seq x y z
N MET A 1 -13.57 -69.32 22.99
CA MET A 1 -14.38 -69.35 21.74
C MET A 1 -13.65 -68.48 20.73
N GLY A 2 -13.04 -68.94 19.65
CA GLY A 2 -12.80 -70.29 19.15
C GLY A 2 -11.44 -70.35 18.42
N ASN A 3 -10.72 -71.45 18.67
CA ASN A 3 -9.79 -72.22 17.83
C ASN A 3 -8.63 -71.53 17.04
N ALA A 4 -7.51 -71.24 17.72
CA ALA A 4 -6.27 -72.05 17.85
C ALA A 4 -5.70 -72.84 16.63
N PRO A 5 -4.41 -73.31 16.63
CA PRO A 5 -3.18 -72.93 17.39
C PRO A 5 -1.87 -72.96 16.50
N ILE A 6 -0.62 -72.68 16.93
CA ILE A 6 0.30 -73.41 17.86
C ILE A 6 1.54 -72.53 18.20
N THR A 7 2.16 -72.83 19.35
CA THR A 7 3.05 -72.03 20.23
C THR A 7 4.53 -72.48 20.35
N ARG A 8 5.38 -71.58 20.92
CA ARG A 8 6.45 -71.75 21.97
C ARG A 8 7.97 -71.93 21.63
N ARG A 9 8.79 -71.24 22.46
CA ARG A 9 10.21 -71.38 22.91
C ARG A 9 11.32 -70.59 22.16
N THR A 10 11.97 -69.57 22.76
CA THR A 10 13.09 -69.51 23.75
C THR A 10 14.46 -69.97 23.21
N ILE A 11 15.54 -69.19 23.39
CA ILE A 11 16.87 -69.61 23.91
C ILE A 11 17.86 -68.41 24.03
N LEU A 12 18.39 -68.24 25.24
CA LEU A 12 19.66 -67.58 25.63
C LEU A 12 20.81 -68.55 25.35
N ALA A 13 22.02 -68.07 24.96
CA ALA A 13 23.32 -68.40 25.60
C ALA A 13 24.56 -68.27 24.67
N THR A 14 25.47 -67.38 25.11
CA THR A 14 26.93 -67.59 25.36
C THR A 14 27.98 -67.79 24.25
N SER A 15 29.14 -67.21 24.58
CA SER A 15 30.54 -67.44 24.13
C SER A 15 30.95 -66.78 22.80
N ALA A 16 31.73 -65.70 22.75
CA ALA A 16 33.05 -65.33 23.32
C ALA A 16 34.26 -65.90 22.55
N ALA A 17 35.13 -64.95 22.15
CA ALA A 17 36.56 -65.01 21.79
C ALA A 17 36.84 -64.51 20.36
N ALA A 18 37.86 -63.70 20.03
CA ALA A 18 38.84 -62.89 20.77
C ALA A 18 39.66 -62.10 19.70
N GLY A 19 40.30 -60.99 20.11
CA GLY A 19 41.36 -60.31 19.34
C GLY A 19 41.14 -58.79 19.18
N VAL A 20 41.27 -57.96 20.21
CA VAL A 20 42.50 -57.41 20.85
C VAL A 20 43.27 -56.40 19.97
N ALA A 21 43.16 -55.12 20.34
CA ALA A 21 44.25 -54.16 20.67
C ALA A 21 43.63 -52.75 20.77
N ALA A 22 43.91 -51.84 21.71
CA ALA A 22 44.60 -51.79 23.00
C ALA A 22 44.14 -50.43 23.63
N ALA A 23 43.65 -50.42 24.88
CA ALA A 23 44.29 -49.79 26.06
C ALA A 23 44.27 -48.23 26.06
N THR A 24 43.83 -47.48 27.08
CA THR A 24 43.91 -47.63 28.55
C THR A 24 43.00 -46.61 29.28
N GLY A 25 42.44 -47.03 30.43
CA GLY A 25 42.11 -46.20 31.62
C GLY A 25 40.88 -45.30 31.50
N GLY A 26 39.89 -45.29 32.39
CA GLY A 26 39.89 -45.54 33.82
C GLY A 26 39.00 -44.44 34.43
N ALA A 27 37.82 -44.84 34.91
CA ALA A 27 36.74 -43.95 35.32
C ALA A 27 37.07 -43.11 36.56
N LEU A 28 36.53 -41.90 36.61
CA LEU A 28 36.09 -41.27 37.85
C LEU A 28 34.87 -40.37 37.59
N LEU A 29 33.81 -40.71 38.32
CA LEU A 29 32.54 -40.00 38.42
C LEU A 29 32.79 -38.54 38.81
N GLY A 30 32.39 -37.64 37.91
CA GLY A 30 32.24 -36.21 38.16
C GLY A 30 30.87 -35.77 37.65
N SER A 31 30.03 -35.36 38.59
CA SER A 31 28.71 -34.77 38.41
C SER A 31 28.61 -33.80 37.23
N LEU A 32 27.88 -34.20 36.18
CA LEU A 32 27.23 -33.29 35.24
C LEU A 32 25.73 -33.32 35.52
N THR A 33 25.32 -32.62 36.58
CA THR A 33 24.01 -31.96 36.54
C THR A 33 24.13 -30.90 35.47
N ALA A 34 23.74 -31.25 34.24
CA ALA A 34 23.44 -30.28 33.21
C ALA A 34 22.34 -29.37 33.78
N ALA A 35 22.76 -28.21 34.28
CA ALA A 35 21.90 -27.07 34.43
C ALA A 35 21.47 -26.66 33.01
N GLY A 36 20.44 -27.34 32.50
CA GLY A 36 19.56 -26.81 31.48
C GLY A 36 18.78 -25.66 32.11
N THR A 37 19.45 -24.56 32.41
CA THR A 37 18.78 -23.28 32.59
C THR A 37 18.25 -22.91 31.23
N ALA A 38 16.94 -23.04 31.09
CA ALA A 38 16.16 -22.54 29.99
C ALA A 38 16.64 -21.14 29.61
N TYR A 39 17.26 -21.02 28.43
CA TYR A 39 17.28 -19.77 27.70
C TYR A 39 15.85 -19.53 27.22
N ALA A 40 15.03 -18.94 28.10
CA ALA A 40 13.82 -18.27 27.68
C ALA A 40 14.28 -17.02 26.91
N ALA A 41 14.17 -17.07 25.59
CA ALA A 41 14.27 -15.88 24.75
C ALA A 41 13.19 -14.90 25.23
N GLU A 42 13.61 -13.82 25.88
CA GLU A 42 12.72 -12.74 26.30
C GLU A 42 12.09 -12.12 25.06
N ARG A 43 10.77 -12.26 24.99
CA ARG A 43 9.95 -11.80 23.87
C ARG A 43 9.81 -10.27 23.91
N SER A 44 9.68 -9.76 22.71
CA SER A 44 9.35 -8.40 22.31
C SER A 44 8.36 -7.64 23.20
N ARG A 45 8.68 -6.36 23.48
CA ARG A 45 7.78 -5.26 23.89
C ARG A 45 7.13 -5.35 25.27
N GLU A 46 7.93 -5.65 26.29
CA GLU A 46 7.42 -5.65 27.65
C GLU A 46 8.38 -4.92 28.60
N ALA A 47 7.83 -4.23 29.60
CA ALA A 47 8.52 -3.66 30.72
C ALA A 47 9.24 -4.80 31.45
N PRO A 48 10.37 -4.53 32.11
CA PRO A 48 11.08 -5.58 32.84
C PRO A 48 10.14 -6.39 33.76
N GLY A 49 10.02 -7.70 33.52
CA GLY A 49 9.11 -8.61 34.26
C GLY A 49 7.72 -8.86 33.61
N VAL A 50 7.45 -8.19 32.50
CA VAL A 50 6.28 -8.19 31.60
C VAL A 50 5.75 -9.48 30.94
N GLN A 51 6.09 -10.71 31.33
CA GLN A 51 6.09 -11.81 30.35
C GLN A 51 4.70 -12.24 29.81
N SER A 52 4.53 -12.24 28.47
CA SER A 52 3.36 -12.86 27.82
C SER A 52 3.19 -14.35 28.20
N ALA A 53 1.97 -14.74 28.59
CA ALA A 53 1.65 -16.12 28.93
C ALA A 53 1.76 -17.10 27.75
N ARG A 54 1.67 -16.61 26.51
CA ARG A 54 1.65 -17.43 25.29
C ARG A 54 2.67 -16.99 24.25
N ALA A 55 2.98 -17.92 23.36
CA ALA A 55 3.80 -17.70 22.18
C ALA A 55 2.96 -17.24 21.00
N ASP A 56 3.50 -16.30 20.23
CA ASP A 56 3.00 -16.03 18.89
C ASP A 56 3.36 -17.19 17.96
N VAL A 57 2.35 -17.83 17.39
CA VAL A 57 2.49 -18.90 16.40
C VAL A 57 2.93 -18.30 15.06
N GLY A 58 3.90 -18.94 14.40
CA GLY A 58 4.32 -18.58 13.04
C GLY A 58 5.21 -17.34 12.94
N VAL A 59 5.60 -16.73 14.06
CA VAL A 59 6.57 -15.63 14.09
C VAL A 59 8.00 -16.18 14.09
N SER A 60 8.89 -15.53 13.35
CA SER A 60 10.32 -15.89 13.19
C SER A 60 11.26 -14.69 13.27
N ALA A 61 10.74 -13.47 13.37
CA ALA A 61 11.50 -12.26 13.64
C ALA A 61 10.80 -11.41 14.70
N TYR A 62 11.58 -10.81 15.60
CA TYR A 62 11.11 -10.08 16.77
C TYR A 62 11.74 -8.68 16.82
N PRO A 63 10.99 -7.65 17.23
CA PRO A 63 11.55 -6.33 17.48
C PRO A 63 12.36 -6.30 18.77
N PHE A 64 13.45 -5.54 18.75
CA PHE A 64 14.10 -5.11 19.98
C PHE A 64 13.15 -4.22 20.80
N PRO A 65 13.24 -4.23 22.14
CA PRO A 65 12.50 -3.29 22.96
C PRO A 65 12.96 -1.86 22.64
N LEU A 66 12.04 -0.89 22.72
CA LEU A 66 12.34 0.52 22.43
C LEU A 66 13.50 1.06 23.29
N SER A 67 13.61 0.60 24.54
CA SER A 67 14.69 0.95 25.46
C SER A 67 16.09 0.50 25.00
N ALA A 68 16.16 -0.45 24.07
CA ALA A 68 17.43 -0.92 23.52
C ALA A 68 17.93 -0.08 22.34
N VAL A 69 17.10 0.80 21.76
CA VAL A 69 17.45 1.53 20.53
C VAL A 69 17.35 3.03 20.75
N THR A 70 18.49 3.70 20.87
CA THR A 70 18.54 5.16 21.00
C THR A 70 18.73 5.80 19.63
N LEU A 71 17.82 6.69 19.23
CA LEU A 71 18.01 7.52 18.04
C LEU A 71 19.15 8.53 18.26
N LEU A 72 20.02 8.68 17.26
CA LEU A 72 21.03 9.74 17.21
C LEU A 72 20.44 11.01 16.57
N PRO A 73 21.12 12.17 16.66
CA PRO A 73 20.63 13.41 16.06
C PRO A 73 20.27 13.25 14.57
N GLY A 74 19.07 13.69 14.21
CA GLY A 74 18.51 13.54 12.87
C GLY A 74 17.01 13.87 12.83
N PRO A 75 16.36 13.80 11.66
CA PRO A 75 14.97 14.23 11.51
C PRO A 75 13.98 13.40 12.36
N PHE A 76 14.19 12.08 12.50
CA PHE A 76 13.36 11.24 13.36
C PHE A 76 13.49 11.60 14.85
N ALA A 77 14.72 11.84 15.33
CA ALA A 77 14.94 12.28 16.71
C ALA A 77 14.31 13.66 16.98
N SER A 78 14.35 14.57 16.00
CA SER A 78 13.69 15.87 16.09
C SER A 78 12.16 15.73 16.18
N ASN A 79 11.55 14.87 15.36
CA ASN A 79 10.11 14.63 15.45
C ASN A 79 9.71 14.01 16.80
N MET A 80 10.48 13.01 17.24
CA MET A 80 10.30 12.39 18.56
C MET A 80 10.35 13.43 19.70
N GLY A 81 11.28 14.38 19.62
CA GLY A 81 11.42 15.46 20.60
C GLY A 81 10.19 16.37 20.69
N ARG A 82 9.62 16.76 19.54
CA ARG A 82 8.41 17.59 19.50
C ARG A 82 7.18 16.86 20.04
N THR A 83 6.98 15.60 19.64
CA THR A 83 5.87 14.80 20.19
C THR A 83 6.03 14.55 21.68
N SER A 84 7.27 14.29 22.13
CA SER A 84 7.59 14.19 23.56
C SER A 84 7.23 15.46 24.34
N ALA A 85 7.46 16.64 23.76
CA ALA A 85 7.05 17.91 24.35
C ALA A 85 5.52 18.03 24.43
N TYR A 86 4.80 17.66 23.36
CA TYR A 86 3.33 17.68 23.35
C TYR A 86 2.72 16.71 24.37
N LEU A 87 3.22 15.48 24.44
CA LEU A 87 2.77 14.47 25.42
C LEU A 87 2.93 14.95 26.86
N LYS A 88 3.96 15.75 27.17
CA LYS A 88 4.11 16.40 28.49
C LYS A 88 3.14 17.57 28.67
N PHE A 89 2.95 18.37 27.63
CA PHE A 89 2.11 19.56 27.63
C PHE A 89 0.61 19.28 27.82
N VAL A 90 0.03 18.29 27.12
CA VAL A 90 -1.44 18.07 27.08
C VAL A 90 -2.02 17.89 28.47
N ASP A 91 -2.95 18.75 28.90
CA ASP A 91 -3.56 18.59 30.21
C ASP A 91 -4.45 17.33 30.27
N ALA A 92 -4.07 16.38 31.12
CA ALA A 92 -4.78 15.12 31.31
C ALA A 92 -6.20 15.35 31.84
N ASP A 93 -6.42 16.36 32.68
CA ASP A 93 -7.73 16.60 33.29
C ASP A 93 -8.75 17.16 32.29
N ARG A 94 -8.30 17.82 31.23
CA ARG A 94 -9.17 18.26 30.13
C ARG A 94 -9.73 17.08 29.33
N LEU A 95 -8.90 16.08 29.07
CA LEU A 95 -9.30 14.84 28.39
C LEU A 95 -10.14 13.93 29.29
N LEU A 96 -9.83 13.89 30.59
CA LEU A 96 -10.60 13.13 31.59
C LEU A 96 -11.91 13.83 32.01
N HIS A 97 -12.16 15.06 31.56
CA HIS A 97 -13.31 15.86 31.95
C HIS A 97 -14.63 15.12 31.69
N THR A 98 -14.82 14.62 30.47
CA THR A 98 -16.05 13.95 30.05
C THR A 98 -16.20 12.55 30.64
N PHE A 99 -15.10 11.83 30.88
CA PHE A 99 -15.11 10.55 31.62
C PHE A 99 -15.69 10.72 33.02
N ARG A 100 -15.23 11.73 33.77
CA ARG A 100 -15.72 12.00 35.13
C ARG A 100 -17.21 12.32 35.13
N LEU A 101 -17.63 13.26 34.29
CA LEU A 101 -19.03 13.67 34.21
C LEU A 101 -19.96 12.52 33.79
N ASN A 102 -19.50 11.66 32.87
CA ASN A 102 -20.28 10.51 32.38
C ASN A 102 -20.69 9.53 33.49
N VAL A 103 -19.93 9.47 34.59
CA VAL A 103 -20.23 8.62 35.75
C VAL A 103 -20.57 9.40 37.03
N GLY A 104 -20.91 10.68 36.88
CA GLY A 104 -21.33 11.55 37.99
C GLY A 104 -20.20 11.95 38.95
N LEU A 105 -18.94 11.87 38.53
CA LEU A 105 -17.81 12.45 39.26
C LEU A 105 -17.64 13.93 38.87
N PRO A 106 -17.26 14.82 39.81
CA PRO A 106 -17.08 16.23 39.52
C PRO A 106 -15.84 16.48 38.63
N SER A 107 -15.91 17.50 37.78
CA SER A 107 -14.77 18.00 37.01
C SER A 107 -14.89 19.52 36.84
N SER A 108 -13.81 20.25 37.16
CA SER A 108 -13.69 21.69 36.94
C SER A 108 -12.76 22.05 35.77
N ALA A 109 -12.14 21.05 35.13
CA ALA A 109 -11.24 21.26 34.01
C ALA A 109 -11.98 21.83 32.80
N THR A 110 -11.33 22.70 32.03
CA THR A 110 -11.88 23.16 30.75
C THR A 110 -11.92 22.00 29.76
N PRO A 111 -13.07 21.66 29.15
CA PRO A 111 -13.12 20.55 28.20
C PRO A 111 -12.26 20.83 26.96
N CYS A 112 -11.83 19.76 26.30
CA CYS A 112 -11.28 19.82 24.95
C CYS A 112 -12.36 20.19 23.93
N GLY A 113 -11.97 20.75 22.79
CA GLY A 113 -12.82 20.98 21.62
C GLY A 113 -12.64 19.90 20.55
N GLY A 114 -13.03 20.21 19.31
CA GLY A 114 -12.89 19.29 18.18
C GLY A 114 -13.65 17.97 18.41
N TRP A 115 -13.01 16.85 18.09
CA TRP A 115 -13.63 15.53 18.27
C TRP A 115 -13.70 15.06 19.73
N GLU A 116 -12.99 15.73 20.64
CA GLU A 116 -13.06 15.52 22.10
C GLU A 116 -14.05 16.47 22.80
N SER A 117 -14.79 17.29 22.05
CA SER A 117 -15.85 18.14 22.60
C SER A 117 -16.87 17.29 23.39
N PRO A 118 -17.40 17.78 24.53
CA PRO A 118 -18.42 17.08 25.31
C PRO A 118 -19.67 16.68 24.52
N THR A 119 -19.94 17.36 23.40
CA THR A 119 -21.08 17.10 22.51
C THR A 119 -20.76 16.15 21.35
N THR A 120 -19.49 15.86 21.09
CA THR A 120 -19.09 14.97 19.98
C THR A 120 -19.17 13.51 20.40
N GLU A 121 -19.71 12.66 19.53
CA GLU A 121 -19.96 11.25 19.88
C GLU A 121 -18.67 10.40 19.98
N LEU A 122 -17.58 10.82 19.33
CA LEU A 122 -16.29 10.12 19.33
C LEU A 122 -15.41 10.41 20.57
N ARG A 123 -15.83 11.35 21.44
CA ARG A 123 -15.05 11.80 22.62
C ARG A 123 -14.52 10.64 23.48
N GLY A 124 -13.33 10.82 24.02
CA GLY A 124 -12.59 9.85 24.81
C GLY A 124 -11.54 9.06 24.02
N HIS A 125 -11.59 9.04 22.68
CA HIS A 125 -10.66 8.27 21.86
C HIS A 125 -9.21 8.77 22.00
N SER A 126 -9.01 10.09 22.10
CA SER A 126 -7.69 10.71 22.25
C SER A 126 -7.05 10.40 23.59
N THR A 127 -7.85 10.10 24.63
CA THR A 127 -7.32 9.65 25.93
C THR A 127 -6.62 8.30 25.80
N GLY A 128 -7.20 7.38 25.02
CA GLY A 128 -6.57 6.09 24.71
C GLY A 128 -5.25 6.25 23.95
N HIS A 129 -5.25 7.07 22.89
CA HIS A 129 -4.04 7.38 22.14
C HIS A 129 -2.96 8.06 23.01
N LEU A 130 -3.35 8.97 23.90
CA LEU A 130 -2.42 9.61 24.82
C LEU A 130 -1.76 8.58 25.75
N LEU A 131 -2.51 7.61 26.28
CA LEU A 131 -1.94 6.53 27.09
C LEU A 131 -0.89 5.72 26.31
N THR A 132 -1.20 5.32 25.07
CA THR A 132 -0.22 4.64 24.20
C THR A 132 1.01 5.51 23.95
N GLY A 133 0.83 6.79 23.60
CA GLY A 133 1.92 7.73 23.37
C GLY A 133 2.83 7.90 24.59
N LEU A 134 2.25 8.02 25.79
CA LEU A 134 3.00 8.11 27.05
C LEU A 134 3.77 6.83 27.36
N ALA A 135 3.15 5.67 27.16
CA ALA A 135 3.77 4.37 27.37
C ALA A 135 4.96 4.13 26.42
N LEU A 136 4.79 4.45 25.13
CA LEU A 136 5.85 4.40 24.12
C LEU A 136 6.99 5.37 24.41
N ALA A 137 6.66 6.62 24.78
CA ALA A 137 7.66 7.63 25.12
C ALA A 137 8.47 7.23 26.36
N TYR A 138 7.82 6.67 27.38
CA TYR A 138 8.50 6.10 28.55
C TYR A 138 9.44 4.97 28.15
N ALA A 139 8.95 3.98 27.37
CA ALA A 139 9.77 2.85 26.95
C ALA A 139 11.00 3.26 26.13
N ASN A 140 10.88 4.31 25.31
CA ASN A 140 11.95 4.79 24.45
C ASN A 140 12.97 5.67 25.19
N THR A 141 12.52 6.50 26.14
CA THR A 141 13.38 7.51 26.78
C THR A 141 13.79 7.18 28.21
N GLY A 142 13.06 6.31 28.89
CA GLY A 142 13.18 6.08 30.33
C GLY A 142 12.67 7.24 31.20
N ASP A 143 12.12 8.31 30.62
CA ASP A 143 11.67 9.48 31.38
C ASP A 143 10.39 9.18 32.17
N THR A 144 10.55 9.12 33.50
CA THR A 144 9.47 8.75 34.42
C THR A 144 8.31 9.73 34.45
N ALA A 145 8.46 10.96 33.91
CA ALA A 145 7.36 11.91 33.83
C ALA A 145 6.23 11.41 32.92
N PHE A 146 6.56 10.70 31.82
CA PHE A 146 5.55 10.09 30.95
C PHE A 146 4.78 9.00 31.69
N LYS A 147 5.50 8.12 32.38
CA LYS A 147 4.92 7.06 33.21
C LYS A 147 4.00 7.65 34.29
N ALA A 148 4.48 8.64 35.05
CA ALA A 148 3.71 9.26 36.13
C ALA A 148 2.39 9.86 35.63
N LYS A 149 2.41 10.52 34.46
CA LYS A 149 1.20 11.06 33.83
C LYS A 149 0.26 9.96 33.33
N GLY A 150 0.79 8.91 32.71
CA GLY A 150 0.00 7.75 32.30
C GLY A 150 -0.65 7.04 33.48
N ASP A 151 0.10 6.82 34.56
CA ASP A 151 -0.39 6.23 35.81
C ASP A 151 -1.51 7.07 36.43
N TYR A 152 -1.37 8.40 36.42
CA TYR A 152 -2.42 9.30 36.86
C TYR A 152 -3.70 9.11 36.04
N ILE A 153 -3.61 9.11 34.71
CA ILE A 153 -4.77 8.90 33.82
C ILE A 153 -5.42 7.54 34.10
N VAL A 154 -4.63 6.46 34.19
CA VAL A 154 -5.13 5.11 34.53
C VAL A 154 -5.85 5.12 35.88
N SER A 155 -5.32 5.79 36.89
CA SER A 155 -5.94 5.86 38.21
C SER A 155 -7.31 6.53 38.19
N VAL A 156 -7.48 7.58 37.38
CA VAL A 156 -8.77 8.27 37.22
C VAL A 156 -9.75 7.44 36.40
N LEU A 157 -9.28 6.80 35.33
CA LEU A 157 -10.10 5.87 34.55
C LEU A 157 -10.60 4.70 35.40
N ALA A 158 -9.76 4.16 36.29
CA ALA A 158 -10.17 3.12 37.24
C ALA A 158 -11.25 3.62 38.21
N GLN A 159 -11.15 4.85 38.72
CA GLN A 159 -12.20 5.46 39.54
C GLN A 159 -13.51 5.62 38.75
N CYS A 160 -13.42 5.99 37.47
CA CYS A 160 -14.60 6.12 36.62
C CYS A 160 -15.26 4.76 36.37
N GLN A 161 -14.48 3.72 36.02
CA GLN A 161 -14.98 2.36 35.82
C GLN A 161 -15.62 1.80 37.10
N ALA A 162 -15.05 2.07 38.28
CA ALA A 162 -15.63 1.65 39.56
C ALA A 162 -17.00 2.30 39.85
N ARG A 163 -17.29 3.47 39.25
CA ARG A 163 -18.58 4.16 39.36
C ARG A 163 -19.59 3.75 38.28
N ALA A 164 -19.22 2.91 37.32
CA ALA A 164 -20.08 2.54 36.19
C ALA A 164 -21.46 2.06 36.64
N SER A 165 -21.53 1.13 37.60
CA SER A 165 -22.82 0.61 38.09
C SER A 165 -23.64 1.63 38.89
N THR A 166 -22.99 2.56 39.61
CA THR A 166 -23.70 3.69 40.23
C THR A 166 -24.28 4.64 39.18
N ALA A 167 -23.64 4.76 38.03
CA ALA A 167 -24.12 5.56 36.89
C ALA A 167 -25.15 4.81 36.01
N GLY A 168 -25.54 3.58 36.38
CA GLY A 168 -26.50 2.77 35.64
C GLY A 168 -25.92 1.97 34.48
N PHE A 169 -24.59 1.85 34.39
CA PHE A 169 -23.90 1.06 33.36
C PHE A 169 -23.52 -0.33 33.87
N ASN A 170 -23.34 -1.28 32.95
CA ASN A 170 -22.88 -2.62 33.27
C ASN A 170 -21.45 -2.59 33.86
N THR A 171 -21.18 -3.53 34.78
CA THR A 171 -19.85 -3.68 35.39
C THR A 171 -18.77 -3.86 34.32
N GLY A 172 -17.65 -3.16 34.48
CA GLY A 172 -16.52 -3.18 33.54
C GLY A 172 -16.60 -2.13 32.42
N TYR A 173 -17.74 -1.49 32.20
CA TYR A 173 -17.87 -0.43 31.21
C TYR A 173 -17.04 0.81 31.58
N LEU A 174 -16.34 1.38 30.59
CA LEU A 174 -15.55 2.59 30.73
C LEU A 174 -15.52 3.36 29.40
N SER A 175 -16.04 4.58 29.39
CA SER A 175 -15.84 5.53 28.29
C SER A 175 -16.21 6.97 28.72
N ALA A 176 -15.98 7.93 27.83
CA ALA A 176 -16.43 9.32 27.97
C ALA A 176 -17.89 9.56 27.53
N PHE A 177 -18.60 8.51 27.12
CA PHE A 177 -19.99 8.53 26.65
C PHE A 177 -20.85 7.46 27.34
N PRO A 178 -22.18 7.63 27.40
CA PRO A 178 -23.03 6.67 28.10
C PRO A 178 -23.08 5.33 27.36
N GLU A 179 -23.26 4.23 28.09
CA GLU A 179 -23.32 2.88 27.53
C GLU A 179 -24.41 2.72 26.43
N SER A 180 -25.43 3.58 26.44
CA SER A 180 -26.48 3.63 25.41
C SER A 180 -25.99 3.87 23.99
N PHE A 181 -24.76 4.34 23.81
CA PHE A 181 -24.15 4.42 22.48
C PHE A 181 -23.89 3.02 21.90
N ILE A 182 -23.57 2.04 22.75
CA ILE A 182 -23.42 0.65 22.34
C ILE A 182 -24.79 0.04 22.03
N ASP A 183 -25.84 0.41 22.79
CA ASP A 183 -27.22 -0.01 22.47
C ASP A 183 -27.65 0.49 21.07
N ARG A 184 -27.26 1.72 20.70
CA ARG A 184 -27.50 2.27 19.34
C ARG A 184 -26.82 1.44 18.26
N VAL A 185 -25.55 1.04 18.45
CA VAL A 185 -24.85 0.18 17.49
C VAL A 185 -25.59 -1.15 17.32
N GLU A 186 -25.94 -1.81 18.42
CA GLU A 186 -26.63 -3.10 18.41
C GLU A 186 -28.04 -3.00 17.76
N ALA A 187 -28.69 -1.83 17.87
CA ALA A 187 -29.96 -1.51 17.25
C ALA A 187 -29.84 -0.94 15.82
N ARG A 188 -28.62 -0.84 15.26
CA ARG A 188 -28.32 -0.22 13.95
C ARG A 188 -28.82 1.23 13.83
N GLN A 189 -28.82 1.95 14.94
CA GLN A 189 -29.11 3.37 14.98
C GLN A 189 -27.80 4.14 14.73
N SER A 190 -27.89 5.24 13.99
CA SER A 190 -26.73 6.11 13.74
C SER A 190 -26.06 6.47 15.06
N VAL A 191 -24.74 6.29 15.17
CA VAL A 191 -23.87 6.70 16.27
C VAL A 191 -22.43 6.65 15.77
N TRP A 192 -21.59 7.58 16.20
CA TRP A 192 -20.21 7.63 15.70
C TRP A 192 -19.28 6.67 16.46
N ALA A 193 -19.01 5.51 15.84
CA ALA A 193 -17.90 4.60 16.11
C ALA A 193 -17.53 4.35 17.61
N PRO A 194 -18.48 3.96 18.49
CA PRO A 194 -18.18 3.83 19.91
C PRO A 194 -17.21 2.69 20.23
N TYR A 195 -17.25 1.56 19.50
CA TYR A 195 -16.27 0.48 19.70
C TYR A 195 -14.86 0.89 19.25
N TYR A 196 -14.70 1.77 18.26
CA TYR A 196 -13.40 2.35 17.92
C TYR A 196 -12.81 3.10 19.11
N THR A 197 -13.62 3.92 19.79
CA THR A 197 -13.18 4.69 20.96
C THR A 197 -12.80 3.76 22.11
N LEU A 198 -13.60 2.72 22.37
CA LEU A 198 -13.26 1.70 23.38
C LEU A 198 -11.96 0.97 23.04
N HIS A 199 -11.75 0.63 21.77
CA HIS A 199 -10.49 0.03 21.31
C HIS A 199 -9.30 0.93 21.65
N LYS A 200 -9.35 2.26 21.43
CA LYS A 200 -8.24 3.16 21.78
C LYS A 200 -7.95 3.15 23.27
N ILE A 201 -8.98 3.20 24.11
CA ILE A 201 -8.83 3.14 25.57
C ILE A 201 -8.18 1.81 25.98
N MET A 202 -8.68 0.69 25.43
CA MET A 202 -8.14 -0.64 25.72
C MET A 202 -6.69 -0.80 25.26
N ALA A 203 -6.34 -0.30 24.08
CA ALA A 203 -4.98 -0.32 23.56
C ALA A 203 -4.03 0.49 24.45
N GLY A 204 -4.43 1.71 24.84
CA GLY A 204 -3.67 2.54 25.76
C GLY A 204 -3.46 1.92 27.14
N LEU A 205 -4.48 1.24 27.69
CA LEU A 205 -4.36 0.50 28.94
C LEU A 205 -3.41 -0.70 28.81
N LEU A 206 -3.50 -1.43 27.69
CA LEU A 206 -2.60 -2.54 27.40
C LEU A 206 -1.15 -2.04 27.31
N ASP A 207 -0.91 -0.95 26.60
CA ASP A 207 0.43 -0.36 26.44
C ASP A 207 0.97 0.18 27.76
N MET A 208 0.15 0.80 28.61
CA MET A 208 0.59 1.22 29.95
C MET A 208 1.00 0.03 30.83
N HIS A 209 0.32 -1.11 30.70
CA HIS A 209 0.74 -2.32 31.38
C HIS A 209 2.03 -2.89 30.78
N GLN A 210 2.02 -3.13 29.47
CA GLN A 210 3.11 -3.79 28.78
C GLN A 210 4.38 -2.94 28.78
N LEU A 211 4.33 -1.63 28.58
CA LEU A 211 5.53 -0.81 28.39
C LEU A 211 5.93 -0.01 29.62
N ALA A 212 4.97 0.29 30.51
CA ALA A 212 5.22 1.04 31.74
C ALA A 212 5.01 0.21 33.02
N GLY A 213 4.62 -1.06 32.93
CA GLY A 213 4.46 -1.93 34.10
C GLY A 213 3.29 -1.55 35.01
N ASN A 214 2.28 -0.85 34.49
CA ASN A 214 1.11 -0.45 35.29
C ASN A 214 0.14 -1.64 35.47
N ALA A 215 0.13 -2.27 36.65
CA ALA A 215 -0.77 -3.38 36.95
C ALA A 215 -2.25 -2.97 37.05
N GLN A 216 -2.56 -1.74 37.48
CA GLN A 216 -3.93 -1.25 37.54
C GLN A 216 -4.54 -1.11 36.14
N ALA A 217 -3.72 -0.75 35.14
CA ALA A 217 -4.15 -0.67 33.75
C ALA A 217 -4.65 -2.03 33.23
N LEU A 218 -3.95 -3.13 33.56
CA LEU A 218 -4.38 -4.49 33.22
C LEU A 218 -5.71 -4.86 33.91
N THR A 219 -5.89 -4.48 35.18
CA THR A 219 -7.16 -4.70 35.89
C THR A 219 -8.33 -4.01 35.20
N VAL A 220 -8.16 -2.73 34.83
CA VAL A 220 -9.20 -1.96 34.13
C VAL A 220 -9.49 -2.56 32.76
N LEU A 221 -8.44 -2.90 32.00
CA LEU A 221 -8.54 -3.51 30.67
C LEU A 221 -9.27 -4.87 30.71
N THR A 222 -8.92 -5.74 31.65
CA THR A 222 -9.55 -7.06 31.79
C THR A 222 -11.04 -6.93 32.11
N ALA A 223 -11.42 -5.96 32.94
CA ALA A 223 -12.82 -5.66 33.21
C ALA A 223 -13.55 -5.12 31.96
N MET A 224 -12.91 -4.28 31.14
CA MET A 224 -13.47 -3.85 29.84
C MET A 224 -13.64 -5.03 28.87
N ALA A 225 -12.67 -5.94 28.80
CA ALA A 225 -12.73 -7.12 27.96
C ALA A 225 -13.87 -8.07 28.38
N ALA A 226 -14.04 -8.28 29.69
CA ALA A 226 -15.16 -9.05 30.24
C ALA A 226 -16.52 -8.40 29.92
N TRP A 227 -16.62 -7.07 30.05
CA TRP A 227 -17.82 -6.32 29.64
C TRP A 227 -18.10 -6.47 28.14
N SER A 228 -17.08 -6.32 27.29
CA SER A 228 -17.22 -6.44 25.83
C SER A 228 -17.70 -7.84 25.43
N LYS A 229 -17.16 -8.88 26.08
CA LYS A 229 -17.61 -10.25 25.90
C LYS A 229 -19.07 -10.43 26.33
N LEU A 230 -19.44 -9.98 27.53
CA LEU A 230 -20.81 -10.05 28.05
C LEU A 230 -21.82 -9.43 27.06
N ARG A 231 -21.50 -8.25 26.51
CA ARG A 231 -22.33 -7.57 25.53
C ARG A 231 -22.46 -8.36 24.23
N ASN A 232 -21.39 -8.96 23.75
CA ASN A 232 -21.38 -9.68 22.47
C ASN A 232 -21.93 -11.11 22.55
N ASP A 233 -21.81 -11.77 23.69
CA ASP A 233 -22.37 -13.12 23.94
C ASP A 233 -23.90 -13.14 23.84
N ARG A 234 -24.57 -12.01 24.14
CA ARG A 234 -26.03 -11.89 24.08
C ARG A 234 -26.58 -11.74 22.66
N LEU A 235 -25.72 -11.41 21.69
CA LEU A 235 -26.11 -11.14 20.31
C LEU A 235 -26.07 -12.42 19.49
N THR A 236 -27.09 -12.61 18.64
CA THR A 236 -27.01 -13.61 17.56
C THR A 236 -25.90 -13.25 16.58
N LEU A 237 -25.42 -14.23 15.80
CA LEU A 237 -24.40 -13.98 14.77
C LEU A 237 -24.82 -12.86 13.81
N THR A 238 -26.08 -12.85 13.35
CA THR A 238 -26.60 -11.81 12.46
C THR A 238 -26.60 -10.43 13.12
N GLN A 239 -27.04 -10.31 14.37
CA GLN A 239 -27.00 -9.03 15.08
C GLN A 239 -25.56 -8.53 15.26
N ARG A 240 -24.64 -9.45 15.55
CA ARG A 240 -23.22 -9.12 15.68
C ARG A 240 -22.63 -8.63 14.36
N GLN A 241 -22.85 -9.34 13.25
CA GLN A 241 -22.38 -8.88 11.93
C GLN A 241 -22.96 -7.51 11.56
N ASN A 242 -24.26 -7.28 11.79
CA ASN A 242 -24.88 -5.97 11.57
C ASN A 242 -24.27 -4.85 12.44
N MET A 243 -23.84 -5.16 13.66
CA MET A 243 -23.11 -4.21 14.52
C MET A 243 -21.75 -3.85 13.90
N LEU A 244 -21.07 -4.80 13.26
CA LEU A 244 -19.75 -4.62 12.67
C LEU A 244 -19.75 -3.73 11.41
N ASP A 245 -20.94 -3.37 10.89
CA ASP A 245 -21.14 -2.29 9.91
C ASP A 245 -20.64 -0.93 10.46
N THR A 246 -20.72 -0.74 11.78
CA THR A 246 -20.18 0.45 12.46
C THR A 246 -18.71 0.23 12.82
N GLU A 247 -17.87 1.23 12.60
CA GLU A 247 -16.44 1.14 12.88
C GLU A 247 -16.16 0.75 14.35
N PHE A 248 -15.29 -0.26 14.51
CA PHE A 248 -14.84 -0.78 15.79
C PHE A 248 -13.32 -0.73 15.97
N GLY A 249 -12.58 -0.12 15.04
CA GLY A 249 -11.12 -0.13 15.05
C GLY A 249 -10.54 -1.55 15.14
N GLY A 250 -9.49 -1.74 15.94
CA GLY A 250 -8.82 -3.02 16.19
C GLY A 250 -9.28 -3.70 17.47
N MET A 251 -10.59 -3.80 17.72
CA MET A 251 -11.12 -4.55 18.88
C MET A 251 -10.64 -6.00 18.88
N ASN A 252 -10.63 -6.66 17.71
CA ASN A 252 -10.04 -8.00 17.56
C ASN A 252 -8.53 -8.01 17.86
N GLU A 253 -7.77 -7.00 17.39
CA GLU A 253 -6.33 -6.87 17.68
C GLU A 253 -6.05 -6.79 19.20
N VAL A 254 -6.68 -5.84 19.90
CA VAL A 254 -6.37 -5.60 21.32
C VAL A 254 -6.80 -6.79 22.21
N LEU A 255 -7.91 -7.45 21.89
CA LEU A 255 -8.40 -8.61 22.61
C LEU A 255 -7.55 -9.86 22.33
N ALA A 256 -7.09 -10.06 21.09
CA ALA A 256 -6.14 -11.13 20.76
C ALA A 256 -4.77 -10.89 21.45
N ASN A 257 -4.31 -9.65 21.53
CA ASN A 257 -3.09 -9.30 22.28
C ASN A 257 -3.26 -9.56 23.78
N LEU A 258 -4.41 -9.21 24.35
CA LEU A 258 -4.72 -9.50 25.75
C LEU A 258 -4.78 -11.01 26.02
N TYR A 259 -5.27 -11.80 25.07
CA TYR A 259 -5.20 -13.26 25.14
C TYR A 259 -3.75 -13.77 25.18
N GLN A 260 -2.86 -13.23 24.34
CA GLN A 260 -1.45 -13.64 24.38
C GLN A 260 -0.77 -13.30 25.70
N LEU A 261 -1.13 -12.15 26.28
CA LEU A 261 -0.62 -11.71 27.58
C LEU A 261 -1.13 -12.61 28.73
N THR A 262 -2.42 -12.90 28.77
CA THR A 262 -3.09 -13.52 29.94
C THR A 262 -3.29 -15.02 29.85
N GLY A 263 -3.34 -15.56 28.62
CA GLY A 263 -3.73 -16.93 28.35
C GLY A 263 -5.23 -17.23 28.54
N ASP A 264 -6.06 -16.26 28.91
CA ASP A 264 -7.50 -16.48 29.16
C ASP A 264 -8.27 -16.61 27.83
N PRO A 265 -8.83 -17.80 27.51
CA PRO A 265 -9.54 -18.04 26.26
C PRO A 265 -10.77 -17.14 26.06
N ASN A 266 -11.32 -16.53 27.12
CA ASN A 266 -12.41 -15.58 27.00
C ASN A 266 -12.01 -14.32 26.23
N HIS A 267 -10.75 -13.89 26.31
CA HIS A 267 -10.24 -12.77 25.53
C HIS A 267 -10.18 -13.09 24.04
N LEU A 268 -9.75 -14.29 23.68
CA LEU A 268 -9.76 -14.74 22.28
C LEU A 268 -11.19 -14.89 21.75
N ALA A 269 -12.09 -15.47 22.53
CA ALA A 269 -13.50 -15.58 22.14
C ALA A 269 -14.13 -14.19 21.91
N ALA A 270 -13.79 -13.22 22.77
CA ALA A 270 -14.21 -11.83 22.59
C ALA A 270 -13.58 -11.18 21.35
N ALA A 271 -12.32 -11.47 21.03
CA ALA A 271 -11.67 -10.98 19.80
C ALA A 271 -12.43 -11.43 18.55
N GLN A 272 -12.73 -12.74 18.47
CA GLN A 272 -13.42 -13.36 17.33
C GLN A 272 -14.89 -12.94 17.19
N HIS A 273 -15.47 -12.25 18.18
CA HIS A 273 -16.75 -11.56 18.01
C HIS A 273 -16.66 -10.38 17.04
N PHE A 274 -15.47 -9.85 16.79
CA PHE A 274 -15.23 -8.76 15.85
C PHE A 274 -14.77 -9.24 14.46
N ASP A 275 -14.87 -10.53 14.17
CA ASP A 275 -14.66 -11.09 12.83
C ASP A 275 -15.76 -10.63 11.88
N HIS A 276 -15.45 -9.66 11.04
CA HIS A 276 -16.42 -9.06 10.11
C HIS A 276 -16.39 -9.82 8.78
N ALA A 277 -17.32 -10.78 8.60
CA ALA A 277 -17.38 -11.69 7.46
C ALA A 277 -17.48 -10.96 6.11
N GLU A 278 -18.22 -9.85 6.03
CA GLU A 278 -18.33 -9.03 4.81
C GLU A 278 -16.97 -8.57 4.26
N ILE A 279 -16.01 -8.30 5.15
CA ILE A 279 -14.65 -7.89 4.80
C ILE A 279 -13.72 -9.11 4.73
N PHE A 280 -13.83 -10.04 5.69
CA PHE A 280 -12.90 -11.16 5.82
C PHE A 280 -13.10 -12.24 4.76
N ASP A 281 -14.33 -12.52 4.34
CA ASP A 281 -14.61 -13.60 3.39
C ASP A 281 -14.05 -13.31 1.99
N PRO A 282 -14.23 -12.10 1.40
CA PRO A 282 -13.56 -11.74 0.15
C PRO A 282 -12.03 -11.78 0.27
N LEU A 283 -11.47 -11.23 1.35
CA LEU A 283 -10.02 -11.20 1.56
C LEU A 283 -9.42 -12.61 1.71
N ALA A 284 -10.10 -13.52 2.42
CA ALA A 284 -9.69 -14.92 2.53
C ALA A 284 -9.70 -15.63 1.16
N ALA A 285 -10.56 -15.19 0.24
CA ALA A 285 -10.64 -15.67 -1.14
C ALA A 285 -9.75 -14.88 -2.11
N ASN A 286 -8.89 -13.99 -1.61
CA ASN A 286 -8.05 -13.08 -2.40
C ASN A 286 -8.83 -12.22 -3.41
N GLN A 287 -9.98 -11.69 -2.97
CA GLN A 287 -10.83 -10.81 -3.77
C GLN A 287 -10.79 -9.39 -3.23
N ASP A 288 -10.41 -8.44 -4.08
CA ASP A 288 -10.54 -7.01 -3.77
C ASP A 288 -12.00 -6.58 -3.88
N ARG A 289 -12.57 -6.20 -2.73
CA ARG A 289 -13.88 -5.53 -2.61
C ARG A 289 -13.79 -4.31 -1.71
N LEU A 290 -12.63 -3.65 -1.67
CA LEU A 290 -12.37 -2.56 -0.75
C LEU A 290 -12.90 -1.21 -1.26
N ALA A 291 -13.05 -1.03 -2.57
CA ALA A 291 -13.54 0.21 -3.16
C ALA A 291 -14.87 0.67 -2.53
N GLY A 292 -14.91 1.92 -2.07
CA GLY A 292 -16.06 2.51 -1.39
C GLY A 292 -16.10 2.29 0.14
N TYR A 293 -15.22 1.45 0.70
CA TYR A 293 -15.10 1.33 2.16
C TYR A 293 -14.13 2.37 2.73
N HIS A 294 -14.45 2.88 3.91
CA HIS A 294 -13.56 3.73 4.70
C HIS A 294 -12.28 2.93 5.05
N ALA A 295 -11.13 3.42 4.61
CA ALA A 295 -9.87 2.68 4.59
C ALA A 295 -9.35 2.41 6.00
N ASN A 296 -9.28 3.43 6.85
CA ASN A 296 -8.82 3.30 8.23
C ASN A 296 -9.71 2.38 9.08
N THR A 297 -10.96 2.15 8.67
CA THR A 297 -11.85 1.19 9.32
C THR A 297 -11.45 -0.25 9.03
N GLN A 298 -10.89 -0.53 7.83
CA GLN A 298 -10.59 -1.90 7.40
C GLN A 298 -9.18 -2.36 7.81
N ILE A 299 -8.20 -1.46 7.78
CA ILE A 299 -6.79 -1.82 8.03
C ILE A 299 -6.59 -2.42 9.45
N PRO A 300 -7.18 -1.87 10.53
CA PRO A 300 -7.12 -2.48 11.86
C PRO A 300 -7.78 -3.86 11.95
N LYS A 301 -8.80 -4.15 11.12
CA LYS A 301 -9.43 -5.47 11.09
C LYS A 301 -8.46 -6.52 10.55
N ALA A 302 -7.75 -6.21 9.46
CA ALA A 302 -6.70 -7.05 8.90
C ALA A 302 -5.52 -7.23 9.86
N LEU A 303 -5.18 -6.18 10.62
CA LEU A 303 -4.20 -6.25 11.70
C LEU A 303 -4.66 -7.19 12.83
N GLY A 304 -5.93 -7.15 13.21
CA GLY A 304 -6.47 -8.10 14.18
C GLY A 304 -6.47 -9.54 13.66
N ALA A 305 -6.74 -9.76 12.37
CA ALA A 305 -6.65 -11.08 11.76
C ALA A 305 -5.23 -11.67 11.91
N ILE A 306 -4.16 -10.94 11.56
CA ILE A 306 -2.81 -11.49 11.74
C ILE A 306 -2.47 -11.77 13.22
N ARG A 307 -3.02 -11.00 14.17
CA ARG A 307 -2.88 -11.30 15.61
C ARG A 307 -3.67 -12.53 16.04
N GLU A 308 -4.83 -12.79 15.47
CA GLU A 308 -5.58 -14.04 15.69
C GLU A 308 -4.90 -15.26 15.06
N TYR A 309 -4.20 -15.10 13.93
CA TYR A 309 -3.30 -16.12 13.42
C TYR A 309 -2.19 -16.42 14.43
N HIS A 310 -1.53 -15.41 14.98
CA HIS A 310 -0.49 -15.63 16.00
C HIS A 310 -1.04 -16.30 17.26
N ALA A 311 -2.30 -16.03 17.64
CA ALA A 311 -2.96 -16.66 18.78
C ALA A 311 -3.34 -18.13 18.54
N THR A 312 -3.73 -18.48 17.32
CA THR A 312 -4.43 -19.75 17.02
C THR A 312 -3.71 -20.68 16.04
N GLY A 313 -2.84 -20.16 15.18
CA GLY A 313 -2.27 -20.87 14.03
C GLY A 313 -3.23 -21.06 12.85
N THR A 314 -4.45 -20.52 12.92
CA THR A 314 -5.47 -20.69 11.87
C THR A 314 -5.09 -19.90 10.62
N THR A 315 -4.70 -20.60 9.55
CA THR A 315 -4.12 -19.97 8.35
C THR A 315 -5.07 -19.01 7.63
N ARG A 316 -6.40 -19.20 7.75
CA ARG A 316 -7.39 -18.26 7.20
C ARG A 316 -7.10 -16.81 7.59
N TYR A 317 -6.78 -16.55 8.86
CA TYR A 317 -6.52 -15.18 9.31
C TYR A 317 -5.20 -14.60 8.76
N ARG A 318 -4.17 -15.45 8.61
CA ARG A 318 -2.94 -15.07 7.92
C ARG A 318 -3.23 -14.69 6.47
N ASP A 319 -3.99 -15.53 5.78
CA ASP A 319 -4.29 -15.32 4.35
C ASP A 319 -5.11 -14.04 4.15
N ILE A 320 -6.07 -13.73 5.03
CA ILE A 320 -6.80 -12.44 5.05
C ILE A 320 -5.82 -11.26 5.15
N ALA A 321 -4.90 -11.29 6.11
CA ALA A 321 -3.97 -10.20 6.36
C ALA A 321 -2.94 -10.01 5.23
N VAL A 322 -2.42 -11.12 4.69
CA VAL A 322 -1.48 -11.11 3.55
C VAL A 322 -2.18 -10.56 2.30
N ASN A 323 -3.36 -11.11 1.96
CA ASN A 323 -4.10 -10.67 0.77
C ASN A 323 -4.52 -9.20 0.89
N PHE A 324 -4.97 -8.76 2.07
CA PHE A 324 -5.27 -7.34 2.31
C PHE A 324 -4.06 -6.45 2.02
N TRP A 325 -2.88 -6.82 2.55
CA TRP A 325 -1.68 -6.04 2.33
C TRP A 325 -1.26 -6.02 0.85
N ASP A 326 -1.24 -7.18 0.19
CA ASP A 326 -0.88 -7.31 -1.23
C ASP A 326 -1.83 -6.48 -2.12
N ILE A 327 -3.14 -6.53 -1.85
CA ILE A 327 -4.17 -5.74 -2.56
C ILE A 327 -3.95 -4.24 -2.34
N VAL A 328 -3.85 -3.79 -1.08
CA VAL A 328 -3.76 -2.36 -0.77
C VAL A 328 -2.46 -1.76 -1.30
N VAL A 329 -1.32 -2.42 -1.07
CA VAL A 329 -0.02 -1.93 -1.54
C VAL A 329 0.08 -1.98 -3.06
N GLY A 330 -0.47 -3.02 -3.70
CA GLY A 330 -0.43 -3.19 -5.15
C GLY A 330 -1.35 -2.24 -5.93
N HIS A 331 -2.55 -1.96 -5.41
CA HIS A 331 -3.62 -1.36 -6.21
C HIS A 331 -4.25 -0.09 -5.61
N HIS A 332 -3.99 0.24 -4.35
CA HIS A 332 -4.65 1.37 -3.66
C HIS A 332 -3.67 2.40 -3.08
N THR A 333 -2.37 2.24 -3.33
CA THR A 333 -1.31 3.04 -2.69
C THR A 333 -0.69 4.06 -3.65
N TYR A 334 -0.66 5.33 -3.22
CA TYR A 334 0.04 6.42 -3.89
C TYR A 334 1.57 6.27 -3.70
N VAL A 335 2.35 6.96 -4.54
CA VAL A 335 3.83 6.88 -4.53
C VAL A 335 4.49 7.17 -3.17
N ILE A 336 3.82 7.94 -2.30
CA ILE A 336 4.32 8.28 -0.95
C ILE A 336 4.09 7.17 0.08
N GLY A 337 3.43 6.07 -0.28
CA GLY A 337 3.11 4.93 0.60
C GLY A 337 1.74 5.01 1.29
N GLY A 338 1.03 6.12 1.17
CA GLY A 338 -0.33 6.31 1.67
C GLY A 338 -1.40 5.84 0.69
N ASN A 339 -2.63 5.72 1.18
CA ASN A 339 -3.80 5.28 0.42
C ASN A 339 -5.05 6.08 0.80
N SER A 340 -6.14 5.85 0.08
CA SER A 340 -7.44 6.54 0.17
C SER A 340 -7.47 7.97 -0.37
N ASN A 341 -8.68 8.39 -0.74
CA ASN A 341 -9.05 9.77 -1.03
C ASN A 341 -10.37 10.07 -0.32
N GLY A 342 -10.38 11.11 0.52
CA GLY A 342 -11.51 11.42 1.39
C GLY A 342 -11.77 10.33 2.44
N GLU A 343 -10.74 9.59 2.85
CA GLU A 343 -10.77 8.44 3.77
C GLU A 343 -11.26 7.11 3.17
N TYR A 344 -11.77 7.11 1.94
CA TYR A 344 -12.29 5.91 1.30
C TYR A 344 -11.29 5.32 0.30
N PHE A 345 -11.22 4.00 0.27
CA PHE A 345 -10.60 3.30 -0.85
C PHE A 345 -11.38 3.64 -2.12
N GLN A 346 -10.65 4.04 -3.15
CA GLN A 346 -11.22 4.29 -4.47
C GLN A 346 -11.20 2.99 -5.27
N THR A 347 -11.74 3.01 -6.50
CA THR A 347 -11.54 1.88 -7.42
C THR A 347 -10.04 1.59 -7.56
N PRO A 348 -9.61 0.31 -7.56
CA PRO A 348 -8.20 -0.06 -7.69
C PRO A 348 -7.57 0.58 -8.94
N ASP A 349 -6.27 0.86 -8.84
CA ASP A 349 -5.44 1.41 -9.91
C ASP A 349 -5.82 2.83 -10.36
N ARG A 350 -6.63 3.56 -9.57
CA ARG A 350 -6.94 4.98 -9.80
C ARG A 350 -6.13 5.90 -8.91
N ILE A 351 -5.01 6.41 -9.41
CA ILE A 351 -4.11 7.29 -8.66
C ILE A 351 -4.12 8.71 -9.22
N ALA A 352 -3.87 8.88 -10.52
CA ALA A 352 -3.83 10.20 -11.17
C ALA A 352 -5.21 10.88 -11.15
N SER A 353 -6.27 10.10 -11.34
CA SER A 353 -7.65 10.58 -11.34
C SER A 353 -8.21 10.91 -9.95
N GLU A 354 -7.46 10.57 -8.88
CA GLU A 354 -7.88 10.72 -7.47
C GLU A 354 -6.97 11.69 -6.68
N LEU A 355 -6.20 12.54 -7.37
CA LEU A 355 -5.35 13.53 -6.71
C LEU A 355 -6.20 14.70 -6.17
N SER A 356 -6.25 14.87 -4.85
CA SER A 356 -7.10 15.87 -4.17
C SER A 356 -6.41 16.48 -2.94
N ASP A 357 -7.12 17.37 -2.23
CA ASP A 357 -6.72 17.87 -0.90
C ASP A 357 -6.97 16.86 0.24
N SER A 358 -7.69 15.77 -0.05
CA SER A 358 -8.10 14.75 0.92
C SER A 358 -7.44 13.39 0.66
N THR A 359 -6.40 13.34 -0.16
CA THR A 359 -5.62 12.11 -0.37
C THR A 359 -4.83 11.73 0.86
N CYS A 360 -4.64 10.43 1.07
CA CYS A 360 -3.69 9.90 2.04
C CYS A 360 -3.94 10.41 3.47
N GLU A 361 -5.04 9.97 4.09
CA GLU A 361 -5.20 10.01 5.55
C GLU A 361 -3.98 9.33 6.21
N VAL A 362 -3.44 9.94 7.26
CA VAL A 362 -2.21 9.49 7.92
C VAL A 362 -2.40 8.19 8.70
N CYS A 363 -3.56 7.99 9.34
CA CYS A 363 -3.89 6.82 10.14
C CYS A 363 -3.82 5.54 9.31
N ASN A 364 -4.17 5.63 8.03
CA ASN A 364 -4.11 4.51 7.11
C ASN A 364 -2.68 3.98 7.04
N THR A 365 -1.72 4.88 6.85
CA THR A 365 -0.31 4.53 6.74
C THR A 365 0.26 4.09 8.07
N TYR A 366 -0.11 4.73 9.17
CA TYR A 366 0.22 4.27 10.52
C TYR A 366 -0.20 2.79 10.74
N ASN A 367 -1.44 2.45 10.39
CA ASN A 367 -1.96 1.09 10.56
C ASN A 367 -1.38 0.12 9.53
N MET A 368 -1.12 0.54 8.29
CA MET A 368 -0.42 -0.26 7.30
C MET A 368 1.01 -0.59 7.75
N LEU A 369 1.72 0.34 8.41
CA LEU A 369 3.03 0.07 8.99
C LEU A 369 2.95 -0.93 10.16
N LYS A 370 1.91 -0.86 11.00
CA LYS A 370 1.66 -1.89 12.03
C LYS A 370 1.45 -3.27 11.40
N LEU A 371 0.59 -3.37 10.38
CA LEU A 371 0.32 -4.62 9.65
C LEU A 371 1.58 -5.16 8.99
N THR A 372 2.30 -4.32 8.25
CA THR A 372 3.56 -4.66 7.56
C THR A 372 4.57 -5.30 8.52
N ARG A 373 4.67 -4.80 9.75
CA ARG A 373 5.57 -5.39 10.76
C ARG A 373 5.13 -6.77 11.20
N GLN A 374 3.85 -6.98 11.49
CA GLN A 374 3.34 -8.31 11.87
C GLN A 374 3.54 -9.33 10.74
N LEU A 375 3.37 -8.92 9.48
CA LEU A 375 3.64 -9.76 8.32
C LEU A 375 5.13 -10.06 8.16
N PHE A 376 6.01 -9.08 8.38
CA PHE A 376 7.46 -9.30 8.40
C PHE A 376 7.89 -10.26 9.51
N PHE A 377 7.29 -10.15 10.71
CA PHE A 377 7.53 -11.08 11.82
C PHE A 377 7.18 -12.51 11.44
N THR A 378 6.12 -12.69 10.64
CA THR A 378 5.68 -14.00 10.14
C THR A 378 6.56 -14.52 9.01
N ASN A 379 6.98 -13.65 8.09
CA ASN A 379 7.75 -14.02 6.91
C ASN A 379 8.86 -13.00 6.59
N PRO A 380 10.02 -13.08 7.27
CA PRO A 380 11.13 -12.14 7.07
C PRO A 380 11.86 -12.32 5.72
N ALA A 381 11.46 -13.27 4.88
CA ALA A 381 11.99 -13.42 3.52
C ALA A 381 11.33 -12.45 2.51
N ARG A 382 10.15 -11.90 2.82
CA ARG A 382 9.43 -10.90 1.99
C ARG A 382 9.99 -9.50 2.25
N LEU A 383 10.99 -9.10 1.46
CA LEU A 383 11.67 -7.81 1.59
C LEU A 383 10.83 -6.61 1.13
N ASP A 384 9.81 -6.85 0.31
CA ASP A 384 8.83 -5.86 -0.11
C ASP A 384 8.05 -5.25 1.07
N TYR A 385 7.89 -5.99 2.18
CA TYR A 385 7.41 -5.41 3.44
C TYR A 385 8.33 -4.28 3.93
N LEU A 386 9.65 -4.49 3.91
CA LEU A 386 10.61 -3.49 4.37
C LEU A 386 10.75 -2.34 3.38
N GLU A 387 10.58 -2.59 2.08
CA GLU A 387 10.58 -1.56 1.04
C GLU A 387 9.36 -0.64 1.15
N TYR A 388 8.17 -1.20 1.33
CA TYR A 388 6.97 -0.43 1.63
C TYR A 388 7.15 0.37 2.91
N HIS A 389 7.66 -0.27 3.97
CA HIS A 389 7.90 0.39 5.26
C HIS A 389 8.83 1.59 5.11
N GLU A 390 9.98 1.43 4.43
CA GLU A 390 10.91 2.52 4.15
C GLU A 390 10.25 3.66 3.36
N ASN A 391 9.52 3.32 2.30
CA ASN A 391 8.87 4.31 1.42
C ASN A 391 7.82 5.13 2.17
N ALA A 392 6.91 4.47 2.89
CA ALA A 392 5.86 5.13 3.67
C ALA A 392 6.41 5.95 4.84
N LEU A 393 7.42 5.40 5.54
CA LEU A 393 8.04 6.07 6.67
C LEU A 393 8.72 7.37 6.27
N TRP A 394 9.53 7.35 5.20
CA TRP A 394 10.24 8.54 4.73
C TRP A 394 9.33 9.55 4.07
N ASN A 395 8.34 9.13 3.27
CA ASN A 395 7.64 10.06 2.39
C ASN A 395 6.35 10.63 2.98
N GLN A 396 5.65 9.88 3.84
CA GLN A 396 4.43 10.37 4.49
C GLN A 396 4.67 10.60 5.98
N MET A 397 5.07 9.57 6.73
CA MET A 397 5.08 9.62 8.20
C MET A 397 6.11 10.58 8.78
N LEU A 398 7.29 10.71 8.16
CA LEU A 398 8.26 11.70 8.63
C LEU A 398 7.79 13.13 8.36
N GLY A 399 7.11 13.34 7.23
CA GLY A 399 6.69 14.65 6.74
C GLY A 399 5.30 15.12 7.21
N GLU A 400 4.60 14.32 8.01
CA GLU A 400 3.27 14.68 8.55
C GLU A 400 3.35 15.69 9.69
N GLN A 401 4.50 15.79 10.38
CA GLN A 401 4.66 16.67 11.52
C GLN A 401 5.22 18.04 11.11
N ASP A 402 4.62 19.12 11.59
CA ASP A 402 5.13 20.49 11.43
C ASP A 402 6.44 20.68 12.21
N PRO A 403 7.58 20.89 11.53
CA PRO A 403 8.85 21.08 12.20
C PRO A 403 8.96 22.45 12.89
N THR A 404 8.07 23.40 12.58
CA THR A 404 8.08 24.76 13.14
C THR A 404 7.27 24.88 14.43
N SER A 405 6.41 23.91 14.73
CA SER A 405 5.64 23.85 15.97
C SER A 405 6.48 23.30 17.12
N ALA A 406 6.48 23.98 18.27
CA ALA A 406 7.08 23.47 19.51
C ALA A 406 6.42 22.17 20.01
N HIS A 407 5.17 21.93 19.59
CA HIS A 407 4.37 20.77 19.95
C HIS A 407 4.25 19.75 18.81
N GLY A 408 4.86 20.00 17.65
CA GLY A 408 4.87 19.07 16.53
C GLY A 408 3.47 18.64 16.09
N PHE A 409 2.65 19.61 15.71
CA PHE A 409 1.32 19.35 15.15
C PHE A 409 1.40 18.50 13.89
N VAL A 410 0.38 17.68 13.65
CA VAL A 410 0.39 16.67 12.58
C VAL A 410 -0.72 16.92 11.57
N THR A 411 -0.50 16.46 10.33
CA THR A 411 -1.51 16.51 9.27
C THR A 411 -2.56 15.43 9.41
N TYR A 412 -3.78 15.72 8.95
CA TYR A 412 -4.82 14.70 8.73
C TYR A 412 -4.64 14.04 7.37
N TYR A 413 -4.90 14.80 6.31
CA TYR A 413 -4.62 14.39 4.93
C TYR A 413 -3.23 14.87 4.49
N THR A 414 -2.66 14.14 3.54
CA THR A 414 -1.46 14.55 2.80
C THR A 414 -1.87 14.87 1.35
N PRO A 415 -2.22 16.14 1.02
CA PRO A 415 -2.70 16.52 -0.31
C PRO A 415 -1.74 16.12 -1.43
N LEU A 416 -2.24 15.49 -2.49
CA LEU A 416 -1.44 15.10 -3.66
C LEU A 416 -1.88 15.79 -4.95
N ARG A 417 -2.92 16.63 -4.90
CA ARG A 417 -3.23 17.53 -6.02
C ARG A 417 -2.11 18.54 -6.29
N ALA A 418 -2.08 19.05 -7.51
CA ALA A 418 -1.19 20.16 -7.86
C ALA A 418 -1.45 21.38 -6.97
N GLY A 419 -0.39 21.94 -6.40
CA GLY A 419 -0.47 23.11 -5.52
C GLY A 419 -1.09 22.83 -4.16
N GLY A 420 -1.21 21.56 -3.75
CA GLY A 420 -1.67 21.15 -2.42
C GLY A 420 -0.79 21.71 -1.30
N ILE A 421 -1.35 21.83 -0.10
CA ILE A 421 -0.65 22.33 1.09
C ILE A 421 -1.08 21.55 2.33
N LYS A 422 -0.11 21.16 3.16
CA LYS A 422 -0.37 20.47 4.42
C LYS A 422 -1.01 21.44 5.43
N THR A 423 -2.04 20.98 6.12
CA THR A 423 -2.64 21.66 7.28
C THR A 423 -2.41 20.81 8.52
N TYR A 424 -2.21 21.45 9.67
CA TYR A 424 -1.78 20.77 10.88
C TYR A 424 -2.80 20.90 12.01
N SER A 425 -2.74 19.95 12.93
CA SER A 425 -3.50 19.96 14.18
C SER A 425 -3.17 21.19 15.05
N ASN A 426 -3.85 21.29 16.19
CA ASN A 426 -3.61 22.29 17.21
C ASN A 426 -3.81 21.68 18.60
N ASP A 427 -3.49 22.45 19.63
CA ASP A 427 -3.38 21.95 21.01
C ASP A 427 -4.66 21.31 21.56
N TYR A 428 -5.82 21.97 21.39
CA TYR A 428 -7.04 21.60 22.12
C TYR A 428 -8.34 21.62 21.33
N ASN A 429 -8.34 21.98 20.03
CA ASN A 429 -9.56 22.15 19.23
C ASN A 429 -9.65 21.24 17.99
N ASN A 430 -8.68 20.35 17.74
CA ASN A 430 -8.70 19.41 16.61
C ASN A 430 -9.06 17.97 17.05
N PHE A 431 -8.15 17.32 17.77
CA PHE A 431 -8.27 15.92 18.25
C PHE A 431 -8.81 14.91 17.23
N THR A 432 -8.43 15.05 15.96
CA THR A 432 -8.77 14.07 14.94
C THR A 432 -8.14 12.69 15.22
N CYS A 433 -8.58 11.64 14.53
CA CYS A 433 -7.94 10.31 14.57
C CYS A 433 -6.42 10.41 14.32
N ASP A 434 -6.01 11.19 13.31
CA ASP A 434 -4.59 11.42 12.99
C ASP A 434 -3.81 12.15 14.07
N HIS A 435 -4.49 13.01 14.84
CA HIS A 435 -3.86 13.60 16.01
C HIS A 435 -3.58 12.55 17.08
N GLY A 436 -4.52 11.61 17.24
CA GLY A 436 -4.37 10.40 18.04
C GLY A 436 -3.15 9.57 17.62
N THR A 437 -3.11 9.13 16.37
CA THR A 437 -1.97 8.32 15.88
C THR A 437 -0.66 9.09 15.87
N GLY A 438 -0.67 10.39 15.59
CA GLY A 438 0.52 11.26 15.65
C GLY A 438 1.17 11.32 17.04
N MET A 439 0.39 11.20 18.12
CA MET A 439 0.92 11.06 19.48
C MET A 439 1.71 9.75 19.68
N GLU A 440 1.46 8.73 18.85
CA GLU A 440 2.12 7.42 18.92
C GLU A 440 3.24 7.25 17.90
N THR A 441 3.06 7.76 16.67
CA THR A 441 3.96 7.56 15.52
C THR A 441 5.40 7.96 15.84
N HIS A 442 5.59 9.19 16.30
CA HIS A 442 6.92 9.80 16.35
C HIS A 442 7.77 9.32 17.52
N VAL A 443 7.14 8.80 18.58
CA VAL A 443 7.83 8.28 19.76
C VAL A 443 8.29 6.83 19.61
N LYS A 444 7.96 6.18 18.49
CA LYS A 444 8.33 4.77 18.23
C LYS A 444 9.15 4.54 16.97
N PHE A 445 9.68 5.58 16.33
CA PHE A 445 10.49 5.44 15.10
C PHE A 445 11.70 4.50 15.22
N ALA A 446 12.17 4.21 16.44
CA ALA A 446 13.25 3.26 16.69
C ALA A 446 12.84 1.77 16.54
N ASP A 447 11.55 1.45 16.58
CA ASP A 447 11.04 0.09 16.78
C ASP A 447 11.12 -0.84 15.56
N SER A 448 11.59 -0.31 14.43
CA SER A 448 11.63 -0.99 13.14
C SER A 448 12.98 -0.86 12.43
N ILE A 449 13.99 -0.34 13.13
CA ILE A 449 15.37 -0.22 12.61
C ILE A 449 16.09 -1.58 12.67
N TYR A 450 15.86 -2.32 13.75
CA TYR A 450 16.50 -3.59 14.03
C TYR A 450 15.48 -4.65 14.43
N TYR A 451 15.67 -5.88 13.96
CA TYR A 451 14.95 -7.06 14.44
C TYR A 451 15.96 -8.17 14.78
N HIS A 452 15.53 -9.18 15.50
CA HIS A 452 16.30 -10.39 15.75
C HIS A 452 15.46 -11.65 15.56
N ASP A 453 16.11 -12.81 15.49
CA ASP A 453 15.42 -14.10 15.67
C ASP A 453 15.62 -14.64 17.10
N ASP A 454 15.04 -15.79 17.42
CA ASP A 454 15.23 -16.50 18.70
C ASP A 454 16.61 -17.17 18.82
N ALA A 455 17.42 -17.14 17.75
CA ALA A 455 18.75 -17.72 17.72
C ALA A 455 19.79 -16.62 17.92
N SER A 456 20.50 -16.23 16.87
CA SER A 456 21.62 -15.30 16.92
C SER A 456 21.69 -14.42 15.68
N THR A 457 20.56 -14.07 15.06
CA THR A 457 20.52 -13.20 13.89
C THR A 457 20.10 -11.79 14.27
N LEU A 458 20.85 -10.79 13.80
CA LEU A 458 20.47 -9.38 13.81
C LEU A 458 20.07 -8.96 12.40
N TYR A 459 18.84 -8.51 12.22
CA TYR A 459 18.36 -7.85 11.01
C TYR A 459 18.54 -6.35 11.14
N VAL A 460 19.20 -5.72 10.18
CA VAL A 460 19.28 -4.26 10.05
C VAL A 460 18.46 -3.86 8.84
N THR A 461 17.32 -3.20 9.08
CA THR A 461 16.25 -3.02 8.09
C THR A 461 16.08 -1.57 7.66
N GLN A 462 16.29 -0.60 8.55
CA GLN A 462 16.20 0.83 8.24
C GLN A 462 17.54 1.55 8.44
N PHE A 463 17.80 2.56 7.62
CA PHE A 463 19.04 3.33 7.65
C PHE A 463 18.84 4.66 8.38
N ILE A 464 18.65 4.55 9.69
CA ILE A 464 18.37 5.67 10.59
C ILE A 464 19.48 5.71 11.65
N ALA A 465 20.08 6.89 11.83
CA ALA A 465 21.16 7.08 12.80
C ALA A 465 20.71 6.68 14.20
N SER A 466 21.35 5.66 14.78
CA SER A 466 20.88 5.02 16.02
C SER A 466 21.97 4.20 16.68
N THR A 467 21.76 3.86 17.94
CA THR A 467 22.57 2.89 18.69
C THR A 467 21.66 1.80 19.25
N LEU A 468 21.92 0.55 18.88
CA LEU A 468 21.29 -0.63 19.47
C LEU A 468 22.17 -1.19 20.59
N THR A 469 21.62 -1.34 21.79
CA THR A 469 22.22 -2.09 22.90
C THR A 469 21.60 -3.48 22.97
N TRP A 470 22.34 -4.51 22.55
CA TRP A 470 21.88 -5.90 22.60
C TRP A 470 22.43 -6.59 23.85
N ALA A 471 21.79 -6.30 24.99
CA ALA A 471 22.25 -6.72 26.32
C ALA A 471 22.45 -8.25 26.44
N ALA A 472 21.53 -9.06 25.89
CA ALA A 472 21.62 -10.52 25.90
C ALA A 472 22.88 -11.09 25.22
N ARG A 473 23.53 -10.29 24.36
CA ARG A 473 24.79 -10.65 23.69
C ARG A 473 25.99 -9.85 24.19
N GLY A 474 25.80 -8.89 25.10
CA GLY A 474 26.88 -8.02 25.58
C GLY A 474 27.51 -7.16 24.49
N VAL A 475 26.73 -6.77 23.47
CA VAL A 475 27.21 -5.96 22.33
C VAL A 475 26.35 -4.73 22.08
N THR A 476 26.98 -3.69 21.51
CA THR A 476 26.33 -2.47 21.04
C THR A 476 26.62 -2.28 19.56
N ILE A 477 25.60 -1.95 18.77
CA ILE A 477 25.73 -1.65 17.34
C ILE A 477 25.40 -0.17 17.14
N ARG A 478 26.38 0.63 16.72
CA ARG A 478 26.19 2.03 16.38
C ARG A 478 26.05 2.19 14.87
N GLN A 479 24.96 2.79 14.41
CA GLN A 479 24.70 3.14 13.02
C GLN A 479 24.93 4.63 12.78
N ASP A 480 26.01 4.95 12.09
CA ASP A 480 26.38 6.30 11.66
C ASP A 480 25.93 6.53 10.21
N THR A 481 25.00 7.46 10.03
CA THR A 481 24.49 7.83 8.70
C THR A 481 23.81 9.19 8.74
N THR A 482 23.83 9.89 7.60
CA THR A 482 22.95 11.04 7.34
C THR A 482 21.96 10.73 6.22
N PHE A 483 21.74 9.44 5.93
CA PHE A 483 20.78 8.99 4.94
C PHE A 483 19.40 9.64 5.18
N PRO A 484 18.73 10.14 4.12
CA PRO A 484 19.09 10.02 2.71
C PRO A 484 20.01 11.13 2.16
N GLU A 485 20.46 12.09 2.96
CA GLU A 485 21.34 13.17 2.45
C GLU A 485 22.69 12.64 1.99
N THR A 486 23.16 11.55 2.59
CA THR A 486 24.23 10.71 2.05
C THR A 486 23.69 9.32 1.72
N ASN A 487 24.38 8.66 0.80
CA ASN A 487 24.00 7.34 0.33
C ASN A 487 24.70 6.20 1.10
N THR A 488 25.27 6.48 2.27
CA THR A 488 26.12 5.54 3.00
C THR A 488 25.65 5.39 4.44
N THR A 489 25.75 4.18 4.97
CA THR A 489 25.55 3.87 6.38
C THR A 489 26.71 3.02 6.90
N ARG A 490 27.17 3.30 8.12
CA ARG A 490 28.23 2.56 8.79
C ARG A 490 27.71 1.97 10.09
N LEU A 491 27.79 0.65 10.22
CA LEU A 491 27.57 -0.07 11.46
C LEU A 491 28.91 -0.32 12.14
N THR A 492 29.06 0.06 13.41
CA THR A 492 30.25 -0.24 14.22
C THR A 492 29.83 -1.06 15.43
N VAL A 493 30.53 -2.18 15.67
CA VAL A 493 30.28 -3.07 16.81
C VAL A 493 31.20 -2.72 17.98
N THR A 494 30.64 -2.70 19.18
CA THR A 494 31.37 -2.66 20.46
C THR A 494 30.98 -3.88 21.29
N GLY A 495 31.96 -4.54 21.90
CA GLY A 495 31.79 -5.80 22.64
C GLY A 495 32.36 -7.01 21.91
N ASN A 496 32.09 -8.22 22.40
CA ASN A 496 32.54 -9.46 21.78
C ASN A 496 31.42 -10.50 21.81
N ALA A 497 30.90 -10.89 20.64
CA ALA A 497 29.86 -11.91 20.54
C ALA A 497 29.81 -12.56 19.16
N ALA A 498 29.41 -13.83 19.11
CA ALA A 498 29.07 -14.51 17.87
C ALA A 498 27.60 -14.27 17.50
N PHE A 499 27.36 -13.75 16.30
CA PHE A 499 26.03 -13.59 15.73
C PHE A 499 26.09 -13.43 14.20
N THR A 500 24.96 -13.66 13.55
CA THR A 500 24.75 -13.46 12.11
C THR A 500 24.15 -12.07 11.90
N LEU A 501 24.83 -11.22 11.13
CA LEU A 501 24.26 -9.96 10.65
C LEU A 501 23.54 -10.21 9.32
N LYS A 502 22.28 -9.79 9.23
CA LYS A 502 21.52 -9.64 7.99
C LYS A 502 21.27 -8.16 7.73
N LEU A 503 22.07 -7.57 6.85
CA LEU A 503 21.96 -6.17 6.45
C LEU A 503 21.14 -6.04 5.17
N ARG A 504 20.01 -5.33 5.22
CA ARG A 504 19.17 -5.13 4.02
C ARG A 504 19.94 -4.35 2.96
N VAL A 505 19.88 -4.83 1.72
CA VAL A 505 20.28 -4.07 0.52
C VAL A 505 19.00 -3.80 -0.27
N PRO A 506 18.50 -2.55 -0.31
CA PRO A 506 17.21 -2.24 -0.94
C PRO A 506 17.21 -2.57 -2.44
N ALA A 507 16.06 -2.98 -3.01
CA ALA A 507 15.98 -3.25 -4.45
C ALA A 507 16.27 -2.02 -5.33
N TRP A 508 15.98 -0.81 -4.84
CA TRP A 508 16.29 0.43 -5.56
C TRP A 508 17.80 0.75 -5.65
N ALA A 509 18.64 0.11 -4.84
CA ALA A 509 20.06 0.45 -4.68
C ALA A 509 20.97 -0.31 -5.66
N THR A 510 20.69 -0.23 -6.97
CA THR A 510 21.53 -0.87 -8.00
C THR A 510 22.98 -0.41 -7.91
N GLY A 511 23.92 -1.36 -7.88
CA GLY A 511 25.35 -1.08 -7.69
C GLY A 511 25.76 -0.88 -6.23
N ALA A 512 24.92 -1.24 -5.26
CA ALA A 512 25.27 -1.21 -3.85
C ALA A 512 26.55 -2.01 -3.55
N THR A 513 27.37 -1.48 -2.67
CA THR A 513 28.60 -2.12 -2.19
C THR A 513 28.56 -2.25 -0.68
N VAL A 514 29.07 -3.37 -0.18
CA VAL A 514 29.24 -3.61 1.25
C VAL A 514 30.69 -3.95 1.53
N THR A 515 31.26 -3.36 2.58
CA THR A 515 32.58 -3.73 3.08
C THR A 515 32.50 -4.10 4.56
N LEU A 516 33.29 -5.09 4.95
CA LEU A 516 33.55 -5.51 6.33
C LEU A 516 35.01 -5.23 6.63
N ASN A 517 35.29 -4.29 7.53
CA ASN A 517 36.65 -3.84 7.86
C ASN A 517 37.48 -3.47 6.61
N GLY A 518 36.83 -2.82 5.63
CA GLY A 518 37.45 -2.44 4.35
C GLY A 518 37.54 -3.55 3.31
N THR A 519 37.21 -4.80 3.65
CA THR A 519 37.17 -5.92 2.70
C THR A 519 35.79 -6.03 2.08
N ALA A 520 35.70 -6.14 0.75
CA ALA A 520 34.42 -6.26 0.04
C ALA A 520 33.64 -7.52 0.45
N VAL A 521 32.33 -7.38 0.60
CA VAL A 521 31.36 -8.46 0.81
C VAL A 521 30.36 -8.42 -0.33
N THR A 522 30.02 -9.58 -0.90
CA THR A 522 29.04 -9.68 -1.98
C THR A 522 27.69 -9.15 -1.52
N ALA A 523 27.15 -8.21 -2.28
CA ALA A 523 25.86 -7.59 -2.04
C ALA A 523 25.01 -7.67 -3.31
N SER A 524 23.71 -7.90 -3.16
CA SER A 524 22.76 -7.91 -4.27
C SER A 524 21.55 -7.06 -3.89
N PRO A 525 21.10 -6.12 -4.74
CA PRO A 525 19.87 -5.38 -4.51
C PRO A 525 18.68 -6.32 -4.29
N GLY A 526 17.78 -5.96 -3.36
CA GLY A 526 16.61 -6.77 -3.03
C GLY A 526 16.96 -8.03 -2.24
N SER A 527 18.00 -7.98 -1.40
CA SER A 527 18.44 -9.12 -0.58
C SER A 527 18.96 -8.68 0.79
N PHE A 528 19.23 -9.66 1.67
CA PHE A 528 20.05 -9.45 2.86
C PHE A 528 21.48 -9.90 2.60
N VAL A 529 22.44 -9.02 2.84
CA VAL A 529 23.84 -9.43 3.03
C VAL A 529 23.94 -10.16 4.36
N THR A 530 24.37 -11.42 4.32
CA THR A 530 24.44 -12.30 5.49
C THR A 530 25.90 -12.52 5.90
N ILE A 531 26.27 -12.09 7.10
CA ILE A 531 27.63 -12.19 7.64
C ILE A 531 27.57 -12.89 9.00
N ALA A 532 27.94 -14.17 9.05
CA ALA A 532 28.03 -14.95 10.28
C ALA A 532 29.48 -14.99 10.78
N ARG A 533 29.74 -14.40 11.96
CA ARG A 533 31.08 -14.38 12.57
C ARG A 533 31.04 -14.09 14.07
N THR A 534 32.19 -14.24 14.70
CA THR A 534 32.47 -13.57 15.98
C THR A 534 32.84 -12.12 15.69
N TRP A 535 32.05 -11.22 16.26
CA TRP A 535 32.24 -9.77 16.20
C TRP A 535 33.02 -9.32 17.41
N THR A 536 33.90 -8.36 17.19
CA THR A 536 34.79 -7.75 18.18
C THR A 536 34.70 -6.24 18.10
N THR A 537 35.02 -5.57 19.21
CA THR A 537 35.04 -4.10 19.28
C THR A 537 35.86 -3.51 18.13
N GLY A 538 35.25 -2.60 17.38
CA GLY A 538 35.85 -1.92 16.24
C GLY A 538 35.56 -2.56 14.89
N ASP A 539 35.00 -3.78 14.83
CA ASP A 539 34.47 -4.33 13.59
C ASP A 539 33.43 -3.37 13.00
N ALA A 540 33.53 -3.12 11.70
CA ALA A 540 32.67 -2.18 11.00
C ALA A 540 32.18 -2.71 9.65
N VAL A 541 30.89 -2.53 9.41
CA VAL A 541 30.23 -2.79 8.12
C VAL A 541 29.82 -1.46 7.51
N VAL A 542 30.24 -1.19 6.28
CA VAL A 542 29.84 0.00 5.53
C VAL A 542 29.04 -0.44 4.32
N LEU A 543 27.83 0.10 4.19
CA LEU A 543 26.96 -0.07 3.03
C LEU A 543 26.85 1.27 2.30
N THR A 544 27.19 1.27 1.01
CA THR A 544 26.95 2.40 0.10
C THR A 544 25.88 2.01 -0.91
N MET A 545 24.85 2.83 -1.04
CA MET A 545 23.62 2.58 -1.79
C MET A 545 23.42 3.64 -2.88
N PRO A 546 23.96 3.47 -4.10
CA PRO A 546 23.75 4.44 -5.16
C PRO A 546 22.26 4.79 -5.34
N MET A 547 21.93 6.09 -5.30
CA MET A 547 20.55 6.58 -5.38
C MET A 547 20.31 7.17 -6.76
N ALA A 548 19.72 6.38 -7.66
CA ALA A 548 19.36 6.86 -8.99
C ALA A 548 18.10 7.75 -8.94
N VAL A 549 18.06 8.77 -9.81
CA VAL A 549 16.83 9.49 -10.10
C VAL A 549 15.95 8.62 -10.98
N THR A 550 14.74 8.33 -10.52
CA THR A 550 13.76 7.52 -11.23
C THR A 550 12.44 8.27 -11.34
N ARG A 551 11.56 7.79 -12.22
CA ARG A 551 10.18 8.27 -12.33
C ARG A 551 9.23 7.10 -12.18
N ALA A 552 8.17 7.31 -11.40
CA ALA A 552 7.12 6.32 -11.19
C ALA A 552 5.84 6.84 -11.83
N ALA A 553 5.39 6.16 -12.89
CA ALA A 553 4.10 6.44 -13.51
C ALA A 553 2.95 5.94 -12.64
N THR A 554 1.84 6.67 -12.65
CA THR A 554 0.59 6.19 -12.04
C THR A 554 -0.02 5.06 -12.88
N PRO A 555 -0.70 4.08 -12.26
CA PRO A 555 -1.28 2.95 -12.99
C PRO A 555 -2.38 3.36 -13.99
N ASP A 556 -3.14 4.42 -13.72
CA ASP A 556 -4.19 4.96 -14.61
C ASP A 556 -3.68 5.99 -15.63
N SER A 557 -2.43 6.43 -15.55
CA SER A 557 -1.84 7.40 -16.49
C SER A 557 -0.33 7.26 -16.61
N ALA A 558 0.15 6.79 -17.77
CA ALA A 558 1.58 6.69 -18.07
C ALA A 558 2.28 8.06 -18.14
N THR A 559 1.54 9.13 -18.43
CA THR A 559 2.06 10.50 -18.53
C THR A 559 2.03 11.23 -17.19
N THR A 560 1.29 10.76 -16.18
CA THR A 560 1.32 11.30 -14.84
C THR A 560 2.36 10.54 -14.01
N GLN A 561 3.46 11.20 -13.65
CA GLN A 561 4.59 10.56 -12.99
C GLN A 561 5.05 11.36 -11.77
N ALA A 562 5.55 10.65 -10.75
CA ALA A 562 6.30 11.24 -9.65
C ALA A 562 7.80 11.03 -9.86
N VAL A 563 8.63 11.94 -9.36
CA VAL A 563 10.10 11.83 -9.40
C VAL A 563 10.60 11.31 -8.06
N LYS A 564 11.53 10.35 -8.08
CA LYS A 564 12.17 9.79 -6.88
C LYS A 564 13.69 9.81 -7.00
N VAL A 565 14.37 9.85 -5.87
CA VAL A 565 15.81 9.58 -5.73
C VAL A 565 16.00 8.51 -4.67
N GLY A 566 16.42 7.30 -5.07
CA GLY A 566 16.33 6.12 -4.20
C GLY A 566 14.89 5.92 -3.69
N PRO A 567 14.64 5.84 -2.37
CA PRO A 567 13.29 5.70 -1.82
C PRO A 567 12.58 7.04 -1.63
N ILE A 568 13.26 8.17 -1.82
CA ILE A 568 12.75 9.50 -1.48
C ILE A 568 11.97 10.08 -2.66
N VAL A 569 10.70 10.38 -2.43
CA VAL A 569 9.83 11.11 -3.36
C VAL A 569 10.23 12.58 -3.33
N LEU A 570 10.39 13.16 -4.52
CA LEU A 570 10.65 14.59 -4.69
C LEU A 570 9.36 15.32 -5.06
N ALA A 571 9.20 16.53 -4.54
CA ALA A 571 8.09 17.42 -4.85
C ALA A 571 8.62 18.76 -5.36
N GLY A 572 7.90 19.40 -6.27
CA GLY A 572 8.19 20.75 -6.74
C GLY A 572 7.75 21.78 -5.70
N ALA A 573 8.64 22.68 -5.31
CA ALA A 573 8.35 23.76 -4.37
C ALA A 573 7.70 24.95 -5.09
N TYR A 574 6.48 25.32 -4.68
CA TYR A 574 5.70 26.41 -5.28
C TYR A 574 5.40 27.55 -4.30
N GLY A 575 5.95 27.53 -3.09
CA GLY A 575 5.78 28.62 -2.13
C GLY A 575 4.31 28.89 -1.82
N THR A 576 3.81 30.07 -2.16
CA THR A 576 2.39 30.44 -1.98
C THR A 576 1.53 30.25 -3.24
N SER A 577 2.13 29.88 -4.38
CA SER A 577 1.45 29.77 -5.68
C SER A 577 0.53 28.57 -5.72
N ASN A 578 -0.77 28.81 -5.90
CA ASN A 578 -1.75 27.75 -6.13
C ASN A 578 -1.72 27.32 -7.61
N LEU A 579 -1.84 26.02 -7.86
CA LEU A 579 -1.86 25.45 -9.21
C LEU A 579 -3.27 24.94 -9.50
N SER A 580 -3.79 25.25 -10.70
CA SER A 580 -5.10 24.79 -11.16
C SER A 580 -5.05 23.40 -11.79
N SER A 581 -3.86 22.93 -12.20
CA SER A 581 -3.64 21.63 -12.82
C SER A 581 -2.19 21.16 -12.63
N LEU A 582 -1.94 19.87 -12.90
CA LEU A 582 -0.59 19.31 -12.86
C LEU A 582 0.31 20.02 -13.90
N PRO A 583 1.43 20.61 -13.47
CA PRO A 583 2.40 21.18 -14.39
C PRO A 583 3.10 20.08 -15.19
N THR A 584 3.51 20.42 -16.42
CA THR A 584 4.24 19.51 -17.29
C THR A 584 5.74 19.65 -17.02
N LEU A 585 6.37 18.62 -16.47
CA LEU A 585 7.81 18.56 -16.23
C LEU A 585 8.54 18.11 -17.50
N ASN A 586 9.64 18.76 -17.86
CA ASN A 586 10.60 18.25 -18.85
C ASN A 586 11.69 17.42 -18.13
N PRO A 587 11.64 16.08 -18.16
CA PRO A 587 12.57 15.27 -17.39
C PRO A 587 14.02 15.38 -17.84
N ALA A 588 14.28 15.78 -19.09
CA ALA A 588 15.63 15.94 -19.62
C ALA A 588 16.39 17.10 -18.96
N THR A 589 15.67 17.98 -18.26
CA THR A 589 16.25 19.14 -17.56
C THR A 589 16.46 18.91 -16.07
N LEU A 590 16.14 17.71 -15.56
CA LEU A 590 16.39 17.36 -14.15
C LEU A 590 17.89 17.37 -13.87
N ALA A 591 18.33 18.29 -13.02
CA ALA A 591 19.72 18.45 -12.63
C ALA A 591 19.85 18.54 -11.11
N ALA A 592 20.80 17.81 -10.53
CA ALA A 592 21.13 17.93 -9.11
C ALA A 592 21.80 19.29 -8.82
N THR A 593 21.57 19.84 -7.63
CA THR A 593 22.28 21.04 -7.15
C THR A 593 23.40 20.67 -6.18
N ALA A 594 24.12 21.67 -5.66
CA ALA A 594 25.12 21.46 -4.61
C ALA A 594 24.49 21.06 -3.26
N THR A 595 23.19 21.29 -3.07
CA THR A 595 22.46 20.89 -1.85
C THR A 595 22.02 19.43 -1.99
N PRO A 596 22.33 18.55 -1.01
CA PRO A 596 21.91 17.15 -1.06
C PRO A 596 20.40 16.98 -1.28
N LEU A 597 20.04 16.07 -2.18
CA LEU A 597 18.66 15.73 -2.58
C LEU A 597 17.84 16.90 -3.16
N GLN A 598 18.47 18.00 -3.52
CA GLN A 598 17.81 19.10 -4.21
C GLN A 598 18.12 19.03 -5.71
N TYR A 599 17.07 19.27 -6.51
CA TYR A 599 17.15 19.25 -7.96
C TYR A 599 16.47 20.49 -8.54
N THR A 600 16.84 20.85 -9.76
CA THR A 600 16.10 21.82 -10.58
C THR A 600 15.61 21.14 -11.85
N ALA A 601 14.51 21.66 -12.41
CA ALA A 601 14.00 21.26 -13.70
C ALA A 601 13.19 22.40 -14.32
N THR A 602 12.95 22.31 -15.62
CA THR A 602 11.98 23.15 -16.34
C THR A 602 10.63 22.46 -16.34
N ALA A 603 9.60 23.17 -15.88
CA ALA A 603 8.21 22.79 -16.01
C ALA A 603 7.45 23.81 -16.88
N SER A 604 6.19 23.52 -17.23
CA SER A 604 5.30 24.46 -17.93
C SER A 604 5.06 25.76 -17.15
N THR A 605 5.35 25.78 -15.85
CA THR A 605 5.31 26.96 -14.98
C THR A 605 6.64 27.71 -14.88
N GLY A 606 7.65 27.32 -15.66
CA GLY A 606 9.02 27.85 -15.58
C GLY A 606 9.98 26.93 -14.81
N GLN A 607 11.12 27.47 -14.39
CA GLN A 607 12.11 26.74 -13.61
C GLN A 607 11.57 26.45 -12.21
N VAL A 608 11.71 25.21 -11.74
CA VAL A 608 11.21 24.74 -10.44
C VAL A 608 12.32 24.01 -9.67
N THR A 609 12.33 24.19 -8.35
CA THR A 609 13.19 23.43 -7.44
C THR A 609 12.41 22.24 -6.90
N LEU A 610 13.01 21.05 -6.94
CA LEU A 610 12.47 19.83 -6.38
C LEU A 610 13.21 19.51 -5.07
N LEU A 611 12.45 19.25 -4.00
CA LEU A 611 12.96 18.89 -2.66
C LEU A 611 12.35 17.55 -2.21
N PRO A 612 12.98 16.84 -1.26
CA PRO A 612 12.34 15.70 -0.61
C PRO A 612 10.96 16.07 -0.08
N PHE A 613 9.95 15.26 -0.39
CA PHE A 613 8.56 15.57 -0.07
C PHE A 613 8.33 15.71 1.45
N TYR A 614 9.06 14.94 2.25
CA TYR A 614 9.00 15.04 3.71
C TYR A 614 9.54 16.37 4.26
N LYS A 615 10.24 17.18 3.46
CA LYS A 615 10.67 18.53 3.83
C LYS A 615 9.67 19.62 3.40
N MET A 616 8.59 19.25 2.67
CA MET A 616 7.57 20.21 2.23
C MET A 616 6.62 20.55 3.37
N HIS A 617 6.90 21.67 4.03
CA HIS A 617 6.08 22.27 5.08
C HIS A 617 5.82 23.75 4.78
N GLN A 618 4.68 24.27 5.26
CA GLN A 618 4.30 25.69 5.16
C GLN A 618 4.37 26.30 3.75
N GLN A 619 4.23 25.45 2.72
CA GLN A 619 4.25 25.87 1.33
C GLN A 619 3.43 24.91 0.46
N ARG A 620 3.02 25.42 -0.70
CA ARG A 620 2.38 24.66 -1.76
C ARG A 620 3.40 23.86 -2.54
N TYR A 621 2.99 22.69 -3.01
CA TYR A 621 3.85 21.77 -3.73
C TYR A 621 3.09 20.97 -4.79
N THR A 622 3.83 20.24 -5.63
CA THR A 622 3.28 19.16 -6.45
C THR A 622 4.18 17.93 -6.37
N VAL A 623 3.61 16.75 -6.13
CA VAL A 623 4.34 15.47 -6.10
C VAL A 623 4.31 14.82 -7.49
N TYR A 624 3.13 14.80 -8.10
CA TYR A 624 2.94 14.31 -9.45
C TYR A 624 3.10 15.42 -10.47
N TRP A 625 3.49 15.02 -11.67
CA TRP A 625 3.74 15.86 -12.83
C TRP A 625 3.09 15.24 -14.04
N ASN A 626 2.60 16.06 -14.95
CA ASN A 626 2.50 15.60 -16.33
C ASN A 626 3.91 15.51 -16.90
N VAL A 627 4.21 14.46 -17.64
CA VAL A 627 5.48 14.28 -18.31
C VAL A 627 5.20 14.16 -19.79
N THR A 628 5.87 14.99 -20.59
CA THR A 628 5.91 14.80 -22.05
C THR A 628 6.70 13.53 -22.34
N THR A 629 6.04 12.39 -22.32
CA THR A 629 6.59 11.16 -22.87
C THR A 629 6.29 11.14 -24.37
N THR A 630 7.01 11.92 -25.15
CA THR A 630 7.10 11.63 -26.57
C THR A 630 8.54 11.23 -26.86
N THR A 631 8.79 9.92 -26.80
CA THR A 631 9.43 9.39 -28.00
C THR A 631 8.37 9.60 -29.09
N PRO A 632 8.61 10.45 -30.10
CA PRO A 632 7.64 10.67 -31.16
C PRO A 632 7.19 9.31 -31.69
N LEU A 633 5.87 9.13 -31.88
CA LEU A 633 5.38 7.92 -32.53
C LEU A 633 6.10 7.80 -33.87
N PRO A 634 6.68 6.62 -34.21
CA PRO A 634 7.25 6.43 -35.53
C PRO A 634 6.19 6.73 -36.59
N GLU A 635 6.60 7.37 -37.68
CA GLU A 635 5.67 7.81 -38.74
C GLU A 635 4.80 6.67 -39.26
N PHE A 636 5.39 5.48 -39.40
CA PHE A 636 4.70 4.23 -39.67
C PHE A 636 4.60 3.43 -38.37
N VAL A 637 3.44 3.48 -37.73
CA VAL A 637 3.23 3.04 -36.34
C VAL A 637 3.16 1.52 -36.24
N ALA A 638 2.35 0.88 -37.08
CA ALA A 638 2.20 -0.56 -37.12
C ALA A 638 1.69 -1.01 -38.49
N TYR A 639 2.07 -2.22 -38.88
CA TYR A 639 1.61 -2.87 -40.10
C TYR A 639 1.33 -4.33 -39.86
N TYR A 640 0.04 -4.69 -39.86
CA TYR A 640 -0.40 -6.06 -39.76
C TYR A 640 -0.76 -6.55 -41.16
N LYS A 641 0.10 -7.41 -41.71
CA LYS A 641 -0.17 -8.06 -42.98
C LYS A 641 -1.33 -9.04 -42.87
N PHE A 642 -1.41 -9.73 -41.73
CA PHE A 642 -2.31 -10.86 -41.48
C PHE A 642 -2.03 -12.09 -42.34
N ASP A 643 -0.75 -12.27 -42.72
CA ASP A 643 -0.26 -13.38 -43.55
C ASP A 643 0.03 -14.68 -42.77
N GLU A 644 -0.16 -14.67 -41.45
CA GLU A 644 0.08 -15.83 -40.61
C GLU A 644 -0.80 -17.03 -41.01
N THR A 645 -0.25 -18.24 -40.89
CA THR A 645 -0.91 -19.49 -41.29
C THR A 645 -1.56 -20.23 -40.12
N GLY A 646 -1.45 -19.71 -38.90
CA GLY A 646 -1.96 -20.33 -37.68
C GLY A 646 -1.62 -19.55 -36.40
N GLY A 647 -2.17 -20.00 -35.27
CA GLY A 647 -2.02 -19.32 -33.97
C GLY A 647 -3.01 -18.15 -33.78
N THR A 648 -2.82 -17.35 -32.74
CA THR A 648 -3.68 -16.22 -32.40
C THR A 648 -2.95 -14.87 -32.39
N SER A 649 -1.70 -14.83 -32.86
CA SER A 649 -0.89 -13.62 -32.88
C SER A 649 -0.74 -13.08 -34.31
N ALA A 650 -0.88 -11.77 -34.47
CA ALA A 650 -0.62 -11.06 -35.71
C ALA A 650 0.61 -10.16 -35.50
N ALA A 651 1.67 -10.42 -36.26
CA ALA A 651 2.94 -9.71 -36.11
C ALA A 651 2.87 -8.30 -36.69
N ASP A 652 3.58 -7.37 -36.05
CA ASP A 652 3.81 -6.03 -36.56
C ASP A 652 5.02 -6.02 -37.50
N ALA A 653 4.77 -5.90 -38.80
CA ALA A 653 5.79 -5.90 -39.84
C ALA A 653 6.64 -4.62 -39.89
N THR A 654 6.34 -3.59 -39.09
CA THR A 654 7.19 -2.39 -38.99
C THR A 654 8.42 -2.59 -38.10
N GLY A 655 8.39 -3.61 -37.22
CA GLY A 655 9.44 -3.83 -36.22
C GLY A 655 9.29 -2.98 -34.95
N ASN A 656 8.20 -2.21 -34.80
CA ASN A 656 7.94 -1.37 -33.61
C ASN A 656 7.41 -2.16 -32.40
N GLY A 657 7.35 -3.49 -32.49
CA GLY A 657 6.93 -4.37 -31.40
C GLY A 657 5.44 -4.31 -31.07
N LYS A 658 4.59 -3.81 -31.99
CA LYS A 658 3.16 -3.65 -31.75
C LYS A 658 2.36 -4.91 -32.09
N THR A 659 2.72 -6.06 -31.53
CA THR A 659 2.03 -7.33 -31.84
C THR A 659 0.55 -7.29 -31.44
N ALA A 660 -0.34 -7.72 -32.34
CA ALA A 660 -1.78 -7.84 -32.09
C ALA A 660 -2.20 -9.29 -31.84
N ALA A 661 -3.41 -9.48 -31.31
CA ALA A 661 -3.95 -10.79 -30.98
C ALA A 661 -5.38 -10.98 -31.50
N LEU A 662 -5.62 -12.11 -32.15
CA LEU A 662 -6.96 -12.60 -32.48
C LEU A 662 -7.66 -13.03 -31.18
N SER A 663 -8.97 -12.77 -31.11
CA SER A 663 -9.80 -13.05 -29.94
C SER A 663 -11.21 -13.47 -30.38
N GLY A 664 -11.89 -14.25 -29.54
CA GLY A 664 -13.18 -14.85 -29.87
C GLY A 664 -13.10 -15.78 -31.08
N GLY A 665 -14.10 -15.73 -31.96
CA GLY A 665 -14.17 -16.52 -33.20
C GLY A 665 -13.30 -16.04 -34.36
N ALA A 666 -12.29 -15.19 -34.11
CA ALA A 666 -11.39 -14.73 -35.16
C ALA A 666 -10.46 -15.86 -35.64
N THR A 667 -10.34 -16.02 -36.96
CA THR A 667 -9.55 -17.10 -37.59
C THR A 667 -8.77 -16.59 -38.79
N TRP A 668 -7.77 -17.34 -39.24
CA TRP A 668 -7.04 -17.03 -40.48
C TRP A 668 -7.83 -17.53 -41.71
N THR A 669 -7.83 -16.75 -42.78
CA THR A 669 -8.47 -17.10 -44.07
C THR A 669 -7.64 -16.59 -45.23
N ALA A 670 -7.98 -16.97 -46.46
CA ALA A 670 -7.35 -16.43 -47.65
C ALA A 670 -7.64 -14.92 -47.76
N GLY A 671 -6.58 -14.12 -47.88
CA GLY A 671 -6.66 -12.66 -47.94
C GLY A 671 -6.89 -12.12 -49.34
N ARG A 672 -6.78 -10.80 -49.47
CA ARG A 672 -6.61 -10.15 -50.78
C ARG A 672 -5.21 -10.47 -51.31
N THR A 673 -4.23 -10.49 -50.40
CA THR A 673 -2.83 -10.84 -50.64
C THR A 673 -2.41 -11.80 -49.54
N GLY A 674 -1.94 -13.00 -49.86
CA GLY A 674 -1.60 -13.98 -48.83
C GLY A 674 -2.80 -14.38 -47.96
N ASN A 675 -2.74 -14.11 -46.65
CA ASN A 675 -3.82 -14.43 -45.70
C ASN A 675 -4.47 -13.16 -45.13
N ALA A 676 -5.58 -13.35 -44.41
CA ALA A 676 -6.32 -12.31 -43.71
C ALA A 676 -6.92 -12.86 -42.41
N VAL A 677 -7.45 -11.97 -41.57
CA VAL A 677 -8.26 -12.37 -40.41
C VAL A 677 -9.73 -12.39 -40.79
N ASN A 678 -10.36 -13.55 -40.70
CA ASN A 678 -11.80 -13.74 -40.74
C ASN A 678 -12.43 -13.42 -39.38
N LEU A 679 -13.53 -12.66 -39.41
CA LEU A 679 -14.33 -12.22 -38.28
C LEU A 679 -15.75 -12.75 -38.47
N ASP A 680 -16.27 -13.45 -37.47
CA ASP A 680 -17.43 -14.33 -37.58
C ASP A 680 -18.80 -13.65 -37.37
N GLY A 681 -18.83 -12.32 -37.20
CA GLY A 681 -20.04 -11.57 -36.89
C GLY A 681 -20.62 -11.79 -35.49
N SER A 682 -19.98 -12.60 -34.63
CA SER A 682 -20.51 -12.98 -33.32
C SER A 682 -19.60 -12.60 -32.15
N SER A 683 -18.31 -12.92 -32.26
CA SER A 683 -17.32 -12.76 -31.18
C SER A 683 -15.91 -12.49 -31.69
N GLY A 684 -15.63 -12.80 -32.96
CA GLY A 684 -14.33 -12.65 -33.58
C GLY A 684 -13.92 -11.19 -33.70
N HIS A 685 -12.74 -10.88 -33.15
CA HIS A 685 -12.12 -9.55 -33.24
C HIS A 685 -10.60 -9.64 -33.07
N VAL A 686 -9.90 -8.57 -33.45
CA VAL A 686 -8.46 -8.42 -33.19
C VAL A 686 -8.25 -7.34 -32.13
N VAL A 687 -7.36 -7.59 -31.18
CA VAL A 687 -6.96 -6.67 -30.12
C VAL A 687 -5.56 -6.14 -30.42
N LEU A 688 -5.42 -4.82 -30.46
CA LEU A 688 -4.15 -4.12 -30.63
C LEU A 688 -3.62 -3.63 -29.26
N PRO A 689 -2.31 -3.39 -29.11
CA PRO A 689 -1.73 -2.86 -27.88
C PRO A 689 -2.37 -1.55 -27.40
N SER A 690 -2.27 -1.26 -26.11
CA SER A 690 -2.70 0.02 -25.54
C SER A 690 -1.89 1.19 -26.11
N GLY A 691 -2.52 2.37 -26.16
CA GLY A 691 -1.90 3.60 -26.62
C GLY A 691 -1.39 3.55 -28.07
N ILE A 692 -2.03 2.77 -28.95
CA ILE A 692 -1.53 2.52 -30.31
C ILE A 692 -1.32 3.80 -31.13
N LEU A 693 -2.11 4.86 -30.87
CA LEU A 693 -1.96 6.19 -31.46
C LEU A 693 -1.83 7.30 -30.40
N ALA A 694 -1.39 6.95 -29.19
CA ALA A 694 -1.27 7.91 -28.09
C ALA A 694 -0.27 9.02 -28.43
N GLY A 695 -0.70 10.27 -28.30
CA GLY A 695 0.13 11.45 -28.61
C GLY A 695 0.24 11.79 -30.10
N ALA A 696 -0.52 11.15 -30.99
CA ALA A 696 -0.55 11.51 -32.41
C ALA A 696 -1.47 12.70 -32.69
N ASP A 697 -0.93 13.82 -33.17
CA ASP A 697 -1.73 14.98 -33.62
C ASP A 697 -2.34 14.80 -35.02
N ALA A 698 -1.85 13.82 -35.76
CA ALA A 698 -2.34 13.40 -37.05
C ALA A 698 -2.30 11.86 -37.13
N CYS A 699 -3.13 11.26 -37.98
CA CYS A 699 -3.01 9.83 -38.24
C CYS A 699 -3.54 9.41 -39.60
N THR A 700 -3.16 8.20 -40.00
CA THR A 700 -3.87 7.44 -41.03
C THR A 700 -4.15 6.03 -40.53
N VAL A 701 -5.41 5.59 -40.64
CA VAL A 701 -5.81 4.20 -40.44
C VAL A 701 -6.27 3.67 -41.79
N ALA A 702 -5.59 2.67 -42.35
CA ALA A 702 -5.92 2.09 -43.65
C ALA A 702 -5.95 0.56 -43.58
N ALA A 703 -6.91 -0.07 -44.25
CA ALA A 703 -7.02 -1.52 -44.33
C ALA A 703 -7.79 -1.96 -45.58
N TRP A 704 -7.58 -3.21 -45.99
CA TRP A 704 -8.49 -3.91 -46.88
C TRP A 704 -9.53 -4.65 -46.06
N VAL A 705 -10.80 -4.51 -46.44
CA VAL A 705 -11.91 -5.20 -45.77
C VAL A 705 -12.81 -5.87 -46.81
N ARG A 706 -13.24 -7.11 -46.54
CA ARG A 706 -14.34 -7.76 -47.25
C ARG A 706 -15.48 -7.94 -46.26
N ILE A 707 -16.64 -7.35 -46.54
CA ILE A 707 -17.81 -7.42 -45.65
C ILE A 707 -18.72 -8.53 -46.17
N ASP A 708 -18.97 -9.54 -45.35
CA ASP A 708 -19.81 -10.68 -45.75
C ASP A 708 -21.28 -10.38 -45.38
N THR A 709 -21.53 -9.90 -44.16
CA THR A 709 -22.85 -9.40 -43.73
C THR A 709 -22.76 -7.94 -43.26
N LEU A 710 -23.60 -7.07 -43.85
CA LEU A 710 -23.61 -5.64 -43.51
C LEU A 710 -24.56 -5.32 -42.34
N ALA A 711 -24.05 -5.45 -41.11
CA ALA A 711 -24.77 -5.05 -39.91
C ALA A 711 -24.55 -3.56 -39.58
N THR A 712 -25.64 -2.84 -39.28
CA THR A 712 -25.58 -1.45 -38.81
C THR A 712 -24.77 -1.36 -37.51
N TRP A 713 -23.84 -0.41 -37.43
CA TRP A 713 -22.93 -0.16 -36.30
C TRP A 713 -21.87 -1.22 -36.02
N SER A 714 -21.73 -2.24 -36.85
CA SER A 714 -20.50 -3.05 -36.85
C SER A 714 -19.28 -2.15 -37.05
N ARG A 715 -18.11 -2.53 -36.52
CA ARG A 715 -16.90 -1.69 -36.58
C ARG A 715 -15.81 -2.37 -37.39
N ILE A 716 -15.24 -1.64 -38.35
CA ILE A 716 -13.98 -2.04 -38.97
C ILE A 716 -12.87 -1.88 -37.93
N PHE A 717 -12.76 -0.69 -37.33
CA PHE A 717 -11.94 -0.45 -36.15
C PHE A 717 -12.69 0.41 -35.14
N ASP A 718 -12.34 0.27 -33.87
CA ASP A 718 -12.78 1.12 -32.77
C ASP A 718 -11.66 1.19 -31.71
N PHE A 719 -11.08 2.38 -31.55
CA PHE A 719 -9.95 2.65 -30.66
C PHE A 719 -10.39 3.61 -29.55
N GLY A 720 -10.29 3.22 -28.29
CA GLY A 720 -10.74 4.06 -27.17
C GLY A 720 -10.48 3.48 -25.78
N THR A 721 -11.08 4.08 -24.75
CA THR A 721 -11.10 3.59 -23.36
C THR A 721 -12.50 3.21 -22.89
N GLY A 722 -13.51 3.38 -23.74
CA GLY A 722 -14.91 3.07 -23.47
C GLY A 722 -15.83 3.88 -24.37
N THR A 723 -17.13 3.88 -24.06
CA THR A 723 -18.15 4.59 -24.85
C THR A 723 -18.04 6.12 -24.76
N GLY A 724 -17.38 6.65 -23.74
CA GLY A 724 -17.14 8.09 -23.58
C GLY A 724 -16.00 8.63 -24.44
N VAL A 725 -14.97 7.84 -24.72
CA VAL A 725 -13.74 8.28 -25.41
C VAL A 725 -13.33 7.23 -26.43
N ASN A 726 -13.60 7.50 -27.71
CA ASN A 726 -13.21 6.61 -28.81
C ASN A 726 -13.18 7.30 -30.18
N MET A 727 -12.56 6.61 -31.14
CA MET A 727 -12.75 6.85 -32.56
C MET A 727 -12.96 5.53 -33.31
N PHE A 728 -13.80 5.55 -34.35
CA PHE A 728 -14.16 4.35 -35.07
C PHE A 728 -14.42 4.61 -36.55
N LEU A 729 -14.39 3.54 -37.35
CA LEU A 729 -15.00 3.47 -38.68
C LEU A 729 -16.05 2.35 -38.72
N THR A 730 -17.29 2.70 -39.07
CA THR A 730 -18.37 1.73 -39.33
C THR A 730 -18.65 1.63 -40.82
N PRO A 731 -18.89 0.42 -41.37
CA PRO A 731 -19.25 0.25 -42.77
C PRO A 731 -20.68 0.74 -43.08
N ARG A 732 -21.55 0.79 -42.05
CA ARG A 732 -22.92 1.29 -42.14
C ARG A 732 -23.40 1.86 -40.80
N SER A 733 -23.62 3.16 -40.76
CA SER A 733 -24.29 3.87 -39.67
C SER A 733 -25.82 3.75 -39.77
N SER A 734 -26.54 4.24 -38.76
CA SER A 734 -28.01 4.34 -38.80
C SER A 734 -28.55 5.20 -39.96
N GLY A 735 -27.73 6.10 -40.51
CA GLY A 735 -28.05 6.88 -41.71
C GLY A 735 -27.86 6.12 -43.02
N GLY A 736 -27.50 4.83 -42.98
CA GLY A 736 -27.27 4.02 -44.17
C GLY A 736 -25.93 4.28 -44.88
N THR A 737 -25.01 5.00 -44.23
CA THR A 737 -23.71 5.39 -44.82
C THR A 737 -22.53 4.91 -43.99
N ALA A 738 -21.38 4.68 -44.63
CA ALA A 738 -20.13 4.48 -43.91
C ALA A 738 -19.76 5.76 -43.14
N ARG A 739 -19.27 5.61 -41.90
CA ARG A 739 -19.00 6.75 -41.02
C ARG A 739 -17.73 6.55 -40.22
N PHE A 740 -16.86 7.55 -40.27
CA PHE A 740 -15.86 7.78 -39.24
C PHE A 740 -16.42 8.73 -38.17
N ALA A 741 -16.10 8.49 -36.91
CA ALA A 741 -16.33 9.46 -35.84
C ALA A 741 -15.23 9.42 -34.78
N ILE A 742 -15.03 10.55 -34.10
CA ILE A 742 -14.15 10.72 -32.93
C ILE A 742 -14.87 11.52 -31.84
N THR A 743 -14.71 11.12 -30.58
CA THR A 743 -15.32 11.79 -29.40
C THR A 743 -14.50 11.59 -28.13
N THR A 744 -14.58 12.56 -27.21
CA THR A 744 -14.06 12.48 -25.83
C THR A 744 -15.18 12.59 -24.78
N SER A 745 -16.44 12.67 -25.20
CA SER A 745 -17.61 12.82 -24.32
C SER A 745 -18.83 12.02 -24.78
N GLY A 746 -18.60 10.94 -25.53
CA GLY A 746 -19.62 9.99 -25.97
C GLY A 746 -20.37 10.36 -27.26
N ALA A 747 -21.35 9.53 -27.62
CA ALA A 747 -22.02 9.55 -28.94
C ALA A 747 -22.70 10.88 -29.31
N GLY A 748 -23.16 11.64 -28.31
CA GLY A 748 -23.82 12.94 -28.53
C GLY A 748 -22.89 14.05 -29.03
N ALA A 749 -21.58 13.89 -28.81
CA ALA A 749 -20.55 14.88 -29.13
C ALA A 749 -19.60 14.44 -30.26
N GLU A 750 -19.95 13.38 -30.98
CA GLU A 750 -19.15 12.85 -32.09
C GLU A 750 -18.89 13.89 -33.18
N GLN A 751 -17.63 14.00 -33.58
CA GLN A 751 -17.22 14.70 -34.80
C GLN A 751 -17.13 13.69 -35.93
N ARG A 752 -17.94 13.88 -36.98
CA ARG A 752 -18.27 12.82 -37.94
C ARG A 752 -17.76 13.13 -39.35
N ILE A 753 -17.41 12.08 -40.09
CA ILE A 753 -17.20 12.09 -41.53
C ILE A 753 -18.13 11.02 -42.11
N ASN A 754 -19.15 11.44 -42.89
CA ASN A 754 -20.13 10.54 -43.47
C ASN A 754 -19.88 10.37 -44.97
N ALA A 755 -19.65 9.14 -45.41
CA ALA A 755 -19.63 8.78 -46.83
C ALA A 755 -21.03 8.98 -47.47
N PRO A 756 -21.14 9.04 -48.80
CA PRO A 756 -22.42 9.11 -49.50
C PRO A 756 -23.23 7.79 -49.44
N ALA A 757 -22.59 6.67 -49.16
CA ALA A 757 -23.21 5.34 -49.11
C ALA A 757 -22.51 4.42 -48.09
N ALA A 758 -23.14 3.28 -47.76
CA ALA A 758 -22.50 2.20 -47.02
C ALA A 758 -21.42 1.51 -47.87
N LEU A 759 -20.50 0.79 -47.21
CA LEU A 759 -19.51 -0.03 -47.91
C LEU A 759 -20.16 -1.25 -48.56
N PRO A 760 -19.65 -1.71 -49.73
CA PRO A 760 -20.22 -2.86 -50.43
C PRO A 760 -19.93 -4.18 -49.71
N THR A 761 -20.83 -5.15 -49.89
CA THR A 761 -20.64 -6.53 -49.41
C THR A 761 -19.99 -7.41 -50.48
N GLY A 762 -19.35 -8.50 -50.07
CA GLY A 762 -18.82 -9.55 -50.95
C GLY A 762 -17.58 -9.19 -51.77
N ALA A 763 -17.03 -7.98 -51.62
CA ALA A 763 -15.84 -7.53 -52.35
C ALA A 763 -14.80 -6.91 -51.41
N TRP A 764 -13.52 -7.15 -51.71
CA TRP A 764 -12.41 -6.46 -51.05
C TRP A 764 -12.46 -4.97 -51.37
N THR A 765 -12.55 -4.16 -50.32
CA THR A 765 -12.64 -2.71 -50.38
C THR A 765 -11.51 -2.10 -49.55
N HIS A 766 -10.72 -1.22 -50.15
CA HIS A 766 -9.72 -0.47 -49.39
C HIS A 766 -10.42 0.69 -48.69
N VAL A 767 -10.23 0.83 -47.39
CA VAL A 767 -10.72 1.96 -46.60
C VAL A 767 -9.55 2.68 -45.97
N ALA A 768 -9.59 4.00 -45.95
CA ALA A 768 -8.64 4.79 -45.18
C ALA A 768 -9.28 6.02 -44.57
N VAL A 769 -8.88 6.37 -43.34
CA VAL A 769 -9.21 7.64 -42.70
C VAL A 769 -7.92 8.39 -42.42
N THR A 770 -7.82 9.63 -42.87
CA THR A 770 -6.73 10.54 -42.52
C THR A 770 -7.24 11.67 -41.63
N LEU A 771 -6.47 12.03 -40.60
CA LEU A 771 -6.72 13.16 -39.72
C LEU A 771 -5.47 14.03 -39.66
N SER A 772 -5.59 15.34 -39.87
CA SER A 772 -4.51 16.31 -39.70
C SER A 772 -5.05 17.72 -39.49
N GLY A 773 -4.63 18.38 -38.41
CA GLY A 773 -5.18 19.68 -38.02
C GLY A 773 -6.69 19.58 -37.81
N SER A 774 -7.46 20.47 -38.44
CA SER A 774 -8.93 20.42 -38.39
C SER A 774 -9.57 19.54 -39.47
N VAL A 775 -8.76 18.87 -40.30
CA VAL A 775 -9.26 18.15 -41.49
C VAL A 775 -9.20 16.66 -41.26
N GLY A 776 -10.35 16.01 -41.44
CA GLY A 776 -10.45 14.57 -41.58
C GLY A 776 -11.03 14.19 -42.94
N VAL A 777 -10.49 13.13 -43.54
CA VAL A 777 -10.90 12.65 -44.86
C VAL A 777 -11.10 11.13 -44.81
N LEU A 778 -12.21 10.66 -45.36
CA LEU A 778 -12.53 9.25 -45.55
C LEU A 778 -12.35 8.88 -47.02
N TYR A 779 -11.60 7.81 -47.27
CA TYR A 779 -11.32 7.27 -48.59
C TYR A 779 -11.88 5.86 -48.73
N VAL A 780 -12.39 5.54 -49.92
CA VAL A 780 -12.81 4.20 -50.32
C VAL A 780 -12.19 3.88 -51.68
N ASN A 781 -11.50 2.75 -51.79
CA ASN A 781 -10.77 2.32 -52.98
C ASN A 781 -9.81 3.39 -53.54
N GLY A 782 -9.16 4.12 -52.64
CA GLY A 782 -8.19 5.16 -52.99
C GLY A 782 -8.79 6.54 -53.29
N ALA A 783 -10.11 6.64 -53.48
CA ALA A 783 -10.80 7.90 -53.77
C ALA A 783 -11.34 8.55 -52.49
N GLU A 784 -11.21 9.87 -52.38
CA GLU A 784 -11.87 10.64 -51.31
C GLU A 784 -13.39 10.58 -51.51
N VAL A 785 -14.11 10.08 -50.51
CA VAL A 785 -15.58 9.99 -50.54
C VAL A 785 -16.26 10.97 -49.60
N ALA A 786 -15.56 11.47 -48.58
CA ALA A 786 -16.08 12.45 -47.63
C ALA A 786 -14.97 13.19 -46.88
N ARG A 787 -15.30 14.41 -46.44
CA ARG A 787 -14.40 15.30 -45.70
C ARG A 787 -15.14 16.04 -44.59
N ASN A 788 -14.47 16.23 -43.46
CA ASN A 788 -14.86 17.21 -42.44
C ASN A 788 -13.66 18.13 -42.17
N ALA A 789 -13.81 19.43 -42.43
CA ALA A 789 -12.75 20.43 -42.26
C ALA A 789 -12.82 21.20 -40.92
N ALA A 790 -13.73 20.80 -40.04
CA ALA A 790 -14.01 21.44 -38.75
C ALA A 790 -13.84 20.46 -37.57
N LEU A 791 -12.96 19.47 -37.70
CA LEU A 791 -12.58 18.65 -36.56
C LEU A 791 -11.79 19.49 -35.55
N THR A 792 -12.03 19.27 -34.27
CA THR A 792 -11.24 19.86 -33.18
C THR A 792 -10.54 18.80 -32.33
N LEU A 793 -10.84 17.52 -32.55
CA LEU A 793 -10.20 16.40 -31.86
C LEU A 793 -9.17 15.71 -32.77
N THR A 794 -8.02 15.40 -32.19
CA THR A 794 -6.97 14.55 -32.76
C THR A 794 -6.93 13.21 -32.03
N PRO A 795 -6.25 12.18 -32.56
CA PRO A 795 -6.03 10.94 -31.81
C PRO A 795 -5.38 11.15 -30.44
N ALA A 796 -4.48 12.14 -30.31
CA ALA A 796 -3.88 12.51 -29.03
C ALA A 796 -4.91 12.90 -27.95
N ALA A 797 -6.04 13.51 -28.35
CA ALA A 797 -7.11 13.89 -27.43
C ALA A 797 -7.82 12.68 -26.77
N LEU A 798 -7.65 11.47 -27.33
CA LEU A 798 -8.18 10.23 -26.76
C LEU A 798 -7.30 9.67 -25.62
N GLY A 799 -6.11 10.25 -25.39
CA GLY A 799 -5.16 9.77 -24.39
C GLY A 799 -4.53 8.42 -24.74
N SER A 800 -4.14 7.67 -23.70
CA SER A 800 -3.65 6.29 -23.87
C SER A 800 -4.82 5.32 -23.90
N THR A 801 -5.27 4.95 -25.10
CA THR A 801 -6.42 4.07 -25.29
C THR A 801 -6.14 2.64 -24.81
N THR A 802 -7.06 2.02 -24.08
CA THR A 802 -6.90 0.68 -23.49
C THR A 802 -7.70 -0.41 -24.19
N GLN A 803 -8.63 -0.03 -25.07
CA GLN A 803 -9.51 -0.93 -25.80
C GLN A 803 -9.41 -0.62 -27.31
N ASN A 804 -8.37 -1.14 -27.97
CA ASN A 804 -8.12 -0.94 -29.40
C ASN A 804 -8.48 -2.20 -30.19
N ARG A 805 -9.56 -2.15 -30.97
CA ARG A 805 -10.17 -3.35 -31.56
C ARG A 805 -10.42 -3.20 -33.04
N ILE A 806 -10.26 -4.30 -33.77
CA ILE A 806 -10.74 -4.49 -35.15
C ILE A 806 -11.91 -5.47 -35.09
N GLY A 807 -13.04 -5.13 -35.70
CA GLY A 807 -14.23 -6.00 -35.73
C GLY A 807 -15.19 -5.89 -34.54
N ARG A 808 -14.91 -5.07 -33.53
CA ARG A 808 -15.73 -4.96 -32.30
C ARG A 808 -15.90 -3.51 -31.85
N SER A 809 -17.14 -3.17 -31.45
CA SER A 809 -17.53 -1.86 -30.90
C SER A 809 -17.18 -1.71 -29.42
N GLN A 810 -17.00 -0.46 -28.97
CA GLN A 810 -17.01 -0.14 -27.53
C GLN A 810 -18.43 -0.22 -26.94
N TYR A 811 -19.46 -0.12 -27.79
CA TYR A 811 -20.85 -0.29 -27.42
C TYR A 811 -21.27 -1.76 -27.59
N ALA A 812 -22.45 -2.11 -27.11
CA ALA A 812 -23.09 -3.41 -27.35
C ALA A 812 -23.68 -3.49 -28.79
N ASP A 813 -22.89 -3.13 -29.80
CA ASP A 813 -23.25 -3.22 -31.22
C ASP A 813 -22.85 -4.59 -31.80
N PRO A 814 -23.37 -4.98 -32.98
CA PRO A 814 -22.94 -6.19 -33.69
C PRO A 814 -21.43 -6.22 -33.98
N TYR A 815 -20.85 -7.41 -34.01
CA TYR A 815 -19.48 -7.63 -34.49
C TYR A 815 -19.42 -7.53 -36.01
N LEU A 816 -18.23 -7.30 -36.56
CA LEU A 816 -18.03 -7.35 -38.00
C LEU A 816 -18.06 -8.79 -38.49
N ASP A 817 -18.85 -9.05 -39.52
CA ASP A 817 -18.87 -10.32 -40.26
C ASP A 817 -18.16 -10.11 -41.60
N GLY A 818 -16.98 -10.70 -41.76
CA GLY A 818 -16.13 -10.48 -42.93
C GLY A 818 -14.65 -10.76 -42.68
N ALA A 819 -13.78 -10.21 -43.53
CA ALA A 819 -12.33 -10.38 -43.41
C ALA A 819 -11.58 -9.04 -43.48
N VAL A 820 -10.45 -8.94 -42.76
CA VAL A 820 -9.56 -7.76 -42.74
C VAL A 820 -8.14 -8.18 -43.11
N ASP A 821 -7.52 -7.41 -44.02
CA ASP A 821 -6.19 -7.64 -44.57
C ASP A 821 -5.38 -6.32 -44.56
N GLY A 822 -4.08 -6.40 -44.31
CA GLY A 822 -3.15 -5.30 -44.54
C GLY A 822 -3.43 -4.03 -43.74
N LEU A 823 -3.77 -4.14 -42.45
CA LEU A 823 -4.02 -2.98 -41.57
C LEU A 823 -2.73 -2.18 -41.35
N ARG A 824 -2.77 -0.89 -41.70
CA ARG A 824 -1.66 0.06 -41.58
C ARG A 824 -2.07 1.26 -40.73
N LEU A 825 -1.21 1.61 -39.79
CA LEU A 825 -1.36 2.75 -38.90
C LEU A 825 -0.19 3.71 -39.09
N TYR A 826 -0.48 5.00 -39.28
CA TYR A 826 0.52 6.06 -39.40
C TYR A 826 0.24 7.16 -38.38
N SER A 827 1.28 7.81 -37.86
CA SER A 827 1.20 9.00 -36.99
C SER A 827 1.20 10.32 -37.77
N ARG A 828 0.90 10.24 -39.08
CA ARG A 828 0.65 11.38 -39.97
C ARG A 828 -0.52 11.10 -40.91
N ALA A 829 -1.07 12.15 -41.50
CA ALA A 829 -1.97 12.02 -42.64
C ALA A 829 -1.19 11.67 -43.91
N LEU A 830 -1.54 10.55 -44.55
CA LEU A 830 -1.11 10.24 -45.89
C LEU A 830 -1.81 11.17 -46.89
N SER A 831 -1.09 11.56 -47.94
CA SER A 831 -1.66 12.30 -49.07
C SER A 831 -2.61 11.43 -49.89
N ALA A 832 -3.50 12.05 -50.67
CA ALA A 832 -4.41 11.31 -51.57
C ALA A 832 -3.65 10.40 -52.56
N ALA A 833 -2.45 10.80 -53.00
CA ALA A 833 -1.60 9.98 -53.86
C ALA A 833 -1.07 8.74 -53.13
N GLU A 834 -0.62 8.88 -51.88
CA GLU A 834 -0.18 7.74 -51.05
C GLU A 834 -1.34 6.79 -50.73
N ILE A 835 -2.53 7.32 -50.43
CA ILE A 835 -3.73 6.50 -50.23
C ILE A 835 -4.12 5.74 -51.51
N SER A 836 -4.05 6.40 -52.67
CA SER A 836 -4.28 5.75 -53.96
C SER A 836 -3.25 4.65 -54.24
N ALA A 837 -1.98 4.87 -53.89
CA ALA A 837 -0.94 3.85 -53.99
C ALA A 837 -1.21 2.64 -53.09
N LEU A 838 -1.68 2.84 -51.85
CA LEU A 838 -2.08 1.73 -50.97
C LEU A 838 -3.29 0.94 -51.53
N ALA A 839 -4.22 1.62 -52.19
CA ALA A 839 -5.39 1.00 -52.80
C ALA A 839 -5.11 0.27 -54.13
N THR A 840 -4.00 0.61 -54.80
CA THR A 840 -3.62 0.05 -56.11
C THR A 840 -2.40 -0.87 -56.07
N ALA A 841 -1.69 -0.92 -54.93
CA ALA A 841 -0.59 -1.85 -54.71
C ALA A 841 -1.04 -3.29 -55.10
N ALA A 842 -0.25 -3.88 -56.01
CA ALA A 842 -0.52 -5.19 -56.59
C ALA A 842 -0.65 -6.22 -55.47
N ALA A 843 -1.58 -7.15 -55.69
CA ALA A 843 -1.86 -8.23 -54.76
C ALA A 843 -0.70 -9.21 -54.65
#